data_AF-A0A943EAH3-F1
#
_entry.id   AF-A0A943EAH3-F1
#
_cell.length_a   1.000
_cell.length_b   1.000
_cell.length_c   1.000
_cell.angle_alpha   90.00
_cell.angle_beta   90.00
_cell.angle_gamma   90.00
#
_symmetry.space_group_name_H-M   'P 1'
#
loop_
_entity.id
_entity.type
_entity.pdbx_description
1 polymer ?
#
loop_
_entity_poly.entity_id
_entity_poly.type
_entity_poly.pdbx_seq_one_letter_code
_entity_poly.pdbx_strand_id
1 'polypeptide(L)'
;MLVKVALRNIRRSVKDYAIYFVTLLMAVTLFYAFNSISEQQVMTEINESSHMDVSQFVGEMVSLFSYIIAFVLAFLIIYANSLLIRRRKREFGMYFMLGMRPIQVSRIIIYETVLVGVLSLTLGLGLGVLVSQLLSFVTAAIFGIALPDYQFSFSMDACIMTLVCFCVIFFVVAVFNVFSIRRCKLIDLMNADAKSEKVAVRNPWVCLVLFIVSIGLLAAAYWQLKINGMTMLMDDNFKAATILMLVGTFLLFFSLAGFIIAVVTRVRGFYLKKLRPFTTRQVASKVNTSFVSMGIVSVLLFLAITTFATGMGLVQMFVGDIEEANPYDASVAVRPVENNPMLSKAEAEDMVNIPIEDVESYLQSHIDGWDQLVSESGTIIIYDLPSLTYKDILDSTGVEIPSATAVNSNVDVIGISDFNRMLELQDKPGVDLDDGHYLVTNNVEATDVLAKAMVDQSYSLDTGSETLIPDSEVIDVQPNDMSMLSNAVFLVVPDRVVDALDPSTGISSSFVNLNYREGSNAEEVLPQLIEDANVAQINSTYTRAEMIGQMQGMKLAITYLALYIGLVMLLAVAAILAIQLLSLTIDSLKRYRMLSKIGCDTRMLSRSLFAQITIYFLLPLLVGVCHSAWTISILSETLFKAFGVNLLPTILMSAGLVVVIYGGYLLITYFVSRSMVVQGVRERA
;
A
#
# COMPACT_ATOMS: atom_id res chain seq x y z
N MET A 1 -34.56 36.31 -0.32
CA MET A 1 -33.83 37.30 0.50
C MET A 1 -32.51 36.73 1.06
N LEU A 2 -32.52 35.60 1.78
CA LEU A 2 -31.33 35.03 2.45
C LEU A 2 -30.18 34.66 1.49
N VAL A 3 -30.48 34.10 0.31
CA VAL A 3 -29.45 33.77 -0.70
C VAL A 3 -28.75 35.02 -1.27
N LYS A 4 -29.49 36.13 -1.47
CA LYS A 4 -28.89 37.42 -1.89
C LYS A 4 -27.94 37.97 -0.83
N VAL A 5 -28.25 37.77 0.46
CA VAL A 5 -27.37 38.16 1.58
C VAL A 5 -26.12 37.28 1.60
N ALA A 6 -26.27 35.96 1.42
CA ALA A 6 -25.14 35.02 1.33
C ALA A 6 -24.15 35.39 0.21
N LEU A 7 -24.63 35.65 -1.01
CA LEU A 7 -23.79 36.08 -2.14
C LEU A 7 -23.02 37.37 -1.86
N ARG A 8 -23.68 38.36 -1.23
CA ARG A 8 -23.05 39.63 -0.87
C ARG A 8 -21.98 39.45 0.22
N ASN A 9 -22.21 38.56 1.17
CA ASN A 9 -21.27 38.24 2.23
C ASN A 9 -20.02 37.53 1.69
N ILE A 10 -20.18 36.52 0.81
CA ILE A 10 -19.05 35.84 0.17
C ILE A 10 -18.17 36.86 -0.57
N ARG A 11 -18.76 37.75 -1.38
CA ARG A 11 -18.02 38.77 -2.13
C ARG A 11 -17.31 39.79 -1.22
N ARG A 12 -17.89 40.11 -0.06
CA ARG A 12 -17.31 41.08 0.89
C ARG A 12 -16.19 40.46 1.74
N SER A 13 -16.29 39.17 2.06
CA SER A 13 -15.38 38.46 2.97
C SER A 13 -14.59 37.34 2.26
N VAL A 14 -14.26 37.51 0.97
CA VAL A 14 -13.55 36.52 0.13
C VAL A 14 -12.31 35.95 0.81
N LYS A 15 -11.54 36.78 1.52
CA LYS A 15 -10.32 36.35 2.24
C LYS A 15 -10.59 35.32 3.34
N ASP A 16 -11.75 35.38 3.99
CA ASP A 16 -12.13 34.43 5.03
C ASP A 16 -12.68 33.12 4.44
N TYR A 17 -13.34 33.19 3.27
CA TYR A 17 -13.79 32.02 2.53
C TYR A 17 -12.68 31.33 1.75
N ALA A 18 -11.59 32.02 1.41
CA ALA A 18 -10.49 31.48 0.62
C ALA A 18 -9.90 30.20 1.23
N ILE A 19 -9.74 30.15 2.55
CA ILE A 19 -9.22 28.96 3.23
C ILE A 19 -10.17 27.77 3.06
N TYR A 20 -11.47 27.97 3.28
CA TYR A 20 -12.47 26.92 3.11
C TYR A 20 -12.56 26.47 1.64
N PHE A 21 -12.62 27.43 0.70
CA PHE A 21 -12.65 27.18 -0.73
C PHE A 21 -11.44 26.36 -1.22
N VAL A 22 -10.21 26.76 -0.86
CA VAL A 22 -8.98 26.05 -1.26
C VAL A 22 -8.92 24.65 -0.65
N THR A 23 -9.34 24.51 0.61
CA THR A 23 -9.41 23.20 1.27
C THR A 23 -10.31 22.25 0.49
N LEU A 24 -11.50 22.74 0.15
CA LEU A 24 -12.50 21.95 -0.54
C LEU A 24 -12.10 21.64 -1.98
N LEU A 25 -11.56 22.63 -2.69
CA LEU A 25 -11.05 22.50 -4.05
C LEU A 25 -10.02 21.36 -4.13
N MET A 26 -9.02 21.40 -3.25
CA MET A 26 -7.95 20.41 -3.19
C MET A 26 -8.46 19.04 -2.74
N ALA A 27 -9.40 18.98 -1.80
CA ALA A 27 -10.05 17.72 -1.42
C ALA A 27 -10.75 17.05 -2.61
N VAL A 28 -11.55 17.82 -3.38
CA VAL A 28 -12.25 17.30 -4.57
C VAL A 28 -11.26 16.85 -5.62
N THR A 29 -10.24 17.67 -5.90
CA THR A 29 -9.18 17.36 -6.87
C THR A 29 -8.46 16.06 -6.53
N LEU A 30 -8.02 15.90 -5.27
CA LEU A 30 -7.32 14.69 -4.83
C LEU A 30 -8.22 13.46 -4.82
N PHE A 31 -9.49 13.60 -4.39
CA PHE A 31 -10.42 12.48 -4.35
C PHE A 31 -10.78 11.96 -5.75
N TYR A 32 -11.06 12.87 -6.69
CA TYR A 32 -11.30 12.49 -8.08
C TYR A 32 -10.05 11.87 -8.69
N ALA A 33 -8.90 12.53 -8.55
CA ALA A 33 -7.66 12.03 -9.13
C ALA A 33 -7.37 10.61 -8.63
N PHE A 34 -7.59 10.34 -7.34
CA PHE A 34 -7.46 9.02 -6.77
C PHE A 34 -8.42 7.99 -7.35
N ASN A 35 -9.72 8.28 -7.40
CA ASN A 35 -10.71 7.30 -7.87
C ASN A 35 -10.65 7.06 -9.38
N SER A 36 -10.02 7.96 -10.15
CA SER A 36 -9.88 7.81 -11.61
C SER A 36 -8.81 6.79 -12.04
N ILE A 37 -8.00 6.26 -11.11
CA ILE A 37 -6.84 5.40 -11.40
C ILE A 37 -7.20 4.20 -12.28
N SER A 38 -8.29 3.50 -11.95
CA SER A 38 -8.68 2.25 -12.63
C SER A 38 -9.11 2.44 -14.09
N GLU A 39 -9.51 3.65 -14.47
CA GLU A 39 -10.02 3.99 -15.81
C GLU A 39 -9.02 4.86 -16.60
N GLN A 40 -7.76 4.97 -16.13
CA GLN A 40 -6.72 5.68 -16.87
C GLN A 40 -6.10 4.79 -17.95
N GLN A 41 -5.68 5.41 -19.05
CA GLN A 41 -5.11 4.71 -20.20
C GLN A 41 -3.94 3.79 -19.83
N VAL A 42 -3.05 4.24 -18.94
CA VAL A 42 -1.93 3.41 -18.46
C VAL A 42 -2.43 2.07 -17.90
N MET A 43 -3.57 2.06 -17.21
CA MET A 43 -4.16 0.83 -16.68
C MET A 43 -4.83 0.00 -17.76
N THR A 44 -5.50 0.64 -18.72
CA THR A 44 -6.10 -0.05 -19.87
C THR A 44 -5.04 -0.74 -20.73
N GLU A 45 -3.94 -0.05 -21.04
CA GLU A 45 -2.82 -0.61 -21.79
C GLU A 45 -2.18 -1.79 -21.04
N ILE A 46 -2.02 -1.69 -19.72
CA ILE A 46 -1.55 -2.80 -18.89
C ILE A 46 -2.51 -3.99 -18.98
N ASN A 47 -3.83 -3.78 -18.87
CA ASN A 47 -4.79 -4.88 -18.95
C ASN A 47 -4.81 -5.53 -20.35
N GLU A 48 -4.68 -4.73 -21.42
CA GLU A 48 -4.66 -5.23 -22.80
C GLU A 48 -3.36 -5.96 -23.14
N SER A 49 -2.21 -5.49 -22.63
CA SER A 49 -0.90 -6.07 -22.96
C SER A 49 -0.55 -7.34 -22.19
N SER A 50 -1.22 -7.58 -21.05
CA SER A 50 -0.70 -8.53 -20.06
C SER A 50 -1.44 -9.86 -20.04
N HIS A 51 -2.46 -10.07 -20.88
CA HIS A 51 -3.32 -11.29 -20.91
C HIS A 51 -3.99 -11.68 -19.57
N MET A 52 -3.74 -10.94 -18.48
CA MET A 52 -4.34 -11.09 -17.15
C MET A 52 -5.19 -9.87 -16.81
N ASP A 53 -6.39 -10.12 -16.29
CA ASP A 53 -7.27 -9.07 -15.80
C ASP A 53 -6.77 -8.52 -14.45
N VAL A 54 -5.88 -7.53 -14.51
CA VAL A 54 -5.37 -6.81 -13.32
C VAL A 54 -6.39 -5.81 -12.76
N SER A 55 -7.54 -5.62 -13.44
CA SER A 55 -8.54 -4.61 -13.07
C SER A 55 -9.20 -4.91 -11.73
N GLN A 56 -9.43 -6.18 -11.40
CA GLN A 56 -10.04 -6.56 -10.13
C GLN A 56 -9.12 -6.20 -8.96
N PHE A 57 -7.84 -6.59 -9.02
CA PHE A 57 -6.86 -6.26 -7.99
C PHE A 57 -6.74 -4.76 -7.78
N VAL A 58 -6.62 -3.99 -8.86
CA VAL A 58 -6.53 -2.54 -8.81
C VAL A 58 -7.81 -1.92 -8.25
N GLY A 59 -8.99 -2.40 -8.67
CA GLY A 59 -10.28 -1.94 -8.21
C GLY A 59 -10.50 -2.14 -6.70
N GLU A 60 -10.12 -3.32 -6.18
CA GLU A 60 -10.19 -3.63 -4.76
C GLU A 60 -9.27 -2.70 -3.93
N MET A 61 -8.04 -2.48 -4.40
CA MET A 61 -7.11 -1.57 -3.74
C MET A 61 -7.58 -0.12 -3.78
N VAL A 62 -8.03 0.38 -4.93
CA VAL A 62 -8.59 1.73 -5.05
C VAL A 62 -9.79 1.90 -4.11
N SER A 63 -10.71 0.92 -4.08
CA SER A 63 -11.88 0.95 -3.19
C SER A 63 -11.47 1.09 -1.72
N LEU A 64 -10.55 0.24 -1.23
CA LEU A 64 -10.06 0.26 0.14
C LEU A 64 -9.52 1.65 0.54
N PHE A 65 -8.62 2.20 -0.27
CA PHE A 65 -7.99 3.49 0.02
C PHE A 65 -8.93 4.67 -0.19
N SER A 66 -9.91 4.58 -1.09
CA SER A 66 -10.94 5.59 -1.30
C SER A 66 -11.77 5.85 -0.05
N TYR A 67 -12.13 4.81 0.71
CA TYR A 67 -12.82 4.97 1.99
C TYR A 67 -11.97 5.74 3.01
N ILE A 68 -10.67 5.44 3.08
CA ILE A 68 -9.73 6.11 3.98
C ILE A 68 -9.59 7.59 3.60
N ILE A 69 -9.39 7.89 2.31
CA ILE A 69 -9.26 9.28 1.82
C ILE A 69 -10.56 10.05 2.08
N ALA A 70 -11.72 9.48 1.78
CA ALA A 70 -13.02 10.12 2.04
C ALA A 70 -13.18 10.51 3.51
N PHE A 71 -12.84 9.60 4.42
CA PHE A 71 -12.89 9.86 5.87
C PHE A 71 -11.96 11.02 6.27
N VAL A 72 -10.73 11.02 5.78
CA VAL A 72 -9.75 12.06 6.07
C VAL A 72 -10.17 13.43 5.51
N LEU A 73 -10.65 13.47 4.28
CA LEU A 73 -11.13 14.69 3.65
C LEU A 73 -12.38 15.24 4.34
N ALA A 74 -13.31 14.38 4.75
CA ALA A 74 -14.48 14.79 5.52
C ALA A 74 -14.09 15.52 6.81
N PHE A 75 -13.12 14.98 7.56
CA PHE A 75 -12.60 15.64 8.74
C PHE A 75 -11.95 16.99 8.42
N LEU A 76 -11.10 17.04 7.38
CA LEU A 76 -10.42 18.27 6.98
C LEU A 76 -11.43 19.37 6.62
N ILE A 77 -12.51 19.02 5.92
CA ILE A 77 -13.58 19.94 5.52
C ILE A 77 -14.35 20.43 6.75
N ILE A 78 -14.67 19.56 7.70
CA ILE A 78 -15.29 19.95 8.98
C ILE A 78 -14.38 20.93 9.74
N TYR A 79 -13.08 20.66 9.78
CA TYR A 79 -12.10 21.54 10.42
C TYR A 79 -12.06 22.92 9.74
N ALA A 80 -11.94 22.97 8.42
CA ALA A 80 -11.92 24.22 7.66
C ALA A 80 -13.23 25.03 7.84
N ASN A 81 -14.37 24.36 7.87
CA ASN A 81 -15.66 24.98 8.15
C ASN A 81 -15.70 25.56 9.58
N SER A 82 -15.16 24.86 10.58
CA SER A 82 -15.09 25.37 11.96
C SER A 82 -14.25 26.66 12.07
N LEU A 83 -13.18 26.78 11.27
CA LEU A 83 -12.36 27.98 11.18
C LEU A 83 -13.12 29.17 10.57
N LEU A 84 -13.89 28.92 9.51
CA LEU A 84 -14.75 29.93 8.87
C LEU A 84 -15.77 30.49 9.88
N ILE A 85 -16.48 29.62 10.61
CA ILE A 85 -17.42 30.03 11.66
C ILE A 85 -16.70 30.85 12.74
N ARG A 86 -15.51 30.39 13.16
CA ARG A 86 -14.74 31.06 14.22
C ARG A 86 -14.32 32.48 13.83
N ARG A 87 -13.93 32.71 12.57
CA ARG A 87 -13.52 34.03 12.07
C ARG A 87 -14.69 35.02 11.94
N ARG A 88 -15.90 34.51 11.72
CA ARG A 88 -17.11 35.33 11.48
C ARG A 88 -18.01 35.52 12.71
N LYS A 89 -17.54 35.15 13.90
CA LYS A 89 -18.30 35.32 15.16
C LYS A 89 -18.80 36.75 15.39
N ARG A 90 -18.03 37.77 15.02
CA ARG A 90 -18.44 39.17 15.16
C ARG A 90 -19.59 39.54 14.21
N GLU A 91 -19.60 38.99 12.99
CA GLU A 91 -20.72 39.17 12.05
C GLU A 91 -22.00 38.53 12.61
N PHE A 92 -21.89 37.33 13.20
CA PHE A 92 -23.03 36.66 13.83
C PHE A 92 -23.57 37.42 15.04
N GLY A 93 -22.67 38.03 15.83
CA GLY A 93 -23.04 38.92 16.92
C GLY A 93 -23.86 40.13 16.45
N MET A 94 -23.47 40.75 15.33
CA MET A 94 -24.25 41.84 14.72
C MET A 94 -25.63 41.38 14.24
N TYR A 95 -25.73 40.21 13.60
CA TYR A 95 -27.03 39.65 13.19
C TYR A 95 -27.96 39.40 14.37
N PHE A 96 -27.43 38.86 15.47
CA PHE A 96 -28.20 38.65 16.70
C PHE A 96 -28.62 39.97 17.36
N MET A 97 -27.76 41.01 17.36
CA MET A 97 -28.15 42.34 17.86
C MET A 97 -29.26 42.98 17.03
N LEU A 98 -29.28 42.73 15.71
CA LEU A 98 -30.35 43.18 14.81
C LEU A 98 -31.64 42.33 14.93
N GLY A 99 -31.73 41.43 15.91
CA GLY A 99 -32.93 40.64 16.20
C GLY A 99 -33.09 39.35 15.36
N MET A 100 -32.07 38.95 14.59
CA MET A 100 -32.16 37.72 13.80
C MET A 100 -32.12 36.48 14.71
N ARG A 101 -33.02 35.52 14.46
CA ARG A 101 -33.05 34.25 15.20
C ARG A 101 -31.83 33.37 14.83
N PRO A 102 -31.30 32.55 15.75
CA PRO A 102 -30.19 31.63 15.46
C PRO A 102 -30.40 30.73 14.24
N ILE A 103 -31.65 30.31 13.99
CA ILE A 103 -32.02 29.50 12.82
C ILE A 103 -31.86 30.27 11.50
N GLN A 104 -32.13 31.58 11.50
CA GLN A 104 -32.02 32.41 10.30
C GLN A 104 -30.55 32.64 9.95
N VAL A 105 -29.70 32.89 10.95
CA VAL A 105 -28.25 33.00 10.76
C VAL A 105 -27.67 31.66 10.30
N SER A 106 -28.09 30.55 10.89
CA SER A 106 -27.67 29.21 10.45
C SER A 106 -28.03 28.92 8.99
N ARG A 107 -29.24 29.27 8.53
CA ARG A 107 -29.62 29.13 7.12
C ARG A 107 -28.74 29.96 6.19
N ILE A 108 -28.35 31.18 6.58
CA ILE A 108 -27.43 32.01 5.78
C ILE A 108 -26.08 31.30 5.62
N ILE A 109 -25.52 30.77 6.71
CA ILE A 109 -24.23 30.07 6.64
C ILE A 109 -24.32 28.83 5.76
N ILE A 110 -25.40 28.05 5.87
CA ILE A 110 -25.60 26.88 5.01
C ILE A 110 -25.59 27.29 3.54
N TYR A 111 -26.32 28.35 3.17
CA TYR A 111 -26.30 28.84 1.79
C TYR A 111 -24.91 29.30 1.35
N GLU A 112 -24.16 29.97 2.24
CA GLU A 112 -22.80 30.40 1.92
C GLU A 112 -21.84 29.21 1.73
N THR A 113 -21.88 28.22 2.64
CA THR A 113 -21.01 27.04 2.56
C THR A 113 -21.36 26.15 1.39
N VAL A 114 -22.65 25.99 1.07
CA VAL A 114 -23.08 25.21 -0.10
C VAL A 114 -22.71 25.92 -1.39
N LEU A 115 -22.85 27.25 -1.49
CA LEU A 115 -22.50 27.98 -2.71
C LEU A 115 -21.00 27.96 -2.98
N VAL A 116 -20.18 28.17 -1.95
CA VAL A 116 -18.73 27.98 -2.05
C VAL A 116 -18.41 26.50 -2.33
N GLY A 117 -19.18 25.59 -1.75
CA GLY A 117 -19.05 24.15 -1.96
C GLY A 117 -19.23 23.71 -3.39
N VAL A 118 -20.30 24.16 -4.05
CA VAL A 118 -20.59 23.88 -5.46
C VAL A 118 -19.53 24.50 -6.37
N LEU A 119 -19.07 25.72 -6.07
CA LEU A 119 -18.01 26.35 -6.84
C LEU A 119 -16.68 25.59 -6.71
N SER A 120 -16.32 25.16 -5.51
CA SER A 120 -15.14 24.32 -5.27
C SER A 120 -15.27 22.94 -5.90
N LEU A 121 -16.46 22.35 -5.91
CA LEU A 121 -16.71 21.04 -6.51
C LEU A 121 -16.54 21.09 -8.03
N THR A 122 -17.12 22.10 -8.68
CA THR A 122 -17.00 22.28 -10.14
C THR A 122 -15.56 22.55 -10.56
N LEU A 123 -14.88 23.51 -9.93
CA LEU A 123 -13.48 23.80 -10.23
C LEU A 123 -12.54 22.67 -9.80
N GLY A 124 -12.86 22.00 -8.69
CA GLY A 124 -12.06 20.94 -8.12
C GLY A 124 -12.12 19.66 -8.94
N LEU A 125 -13.27 19.34 -9.53
CA LEU A 125 -13.40 18.26 -10.51
C LEU A 125 -12.57 18.58 -11.75
N GLY A 126 -12.71 19.80 -12.31
CA GLY A 126 -11.92 20.21 -13.47
C GLY A 126 -10.40 20.12 -13.23
N LEU A 127 -9.93 20.61 -12.07
CA LEU A 127 -8.55 20.43 -11.65
C LEU A 127 -8.19 18.98 -11.35
N GLY A 128 -9.13 18.18 -10.82
CA GLY A 128 -8.97 16.75 -10.55
C GLY A 128 -8.66 15.99 -11.82
N VAL A 129 -9.40 16.26 -12.91
CA VAL A 129 -9.11 15.65 -14.21
C VAL A 129 -7.71 16.01 -14.69
N LEU A 130 -7.34 17.30 -14.62
CA LEU A 130 -5.99 17.73 -15.03
C LEU A 130 -4.87 17.10 -14.17
N VAL A 131 -5.07 17.01 -12.86
CA VAL A 131 -4.10 16.39 -11.94
C VAL A 131 -4.00 14.89 -12.18
N SER A 132 -5.11 14.21 -12.46
CA SER A 132 -5.09 12.79 -12.79
C SER A 132 -4.26 12.49 -14.04
N GLN A 133 -4.37 13.34 -15.06
CA GLN A 133 -3.51 13.22 -16.25
C GLN A 133 -2.05 13.49 -15.95
N LEU A 134 -1.76 14.55 -15.19
CA LEU A 134 -0.38 14.87 -14.81
C LEU A 134 0.27 13.73 -14.01
N LEU A 135 -0.48 13.12 -13.08
CA LEU A 135 0.02 11.98 -12.30
C LEU A 135 0.23 10.74 -13.16
N SER A 136 -0.63 10.50 -14.16
CA SER A 136 -0.45 9.41 -15.13
C SER A 136 0.85 9.60 -15.92
N PHE A 137 1.10 10.80 -16.46
CA PHE A 137 2.36 11.11 -17.17
C PHE A 137 3.60 10.99 -16.28
N VAL A 138 3.54 11.52 -15.06
CA VAL A 138 4.67 11.44 -14.12
C VAL A 138 4.98 9.99 -13.80
N THR A 139 3.96 9.16 -13.58
CA THR A 139 4.15 7.74 -13.30
C THR A 139 4.71 7.00 -14.51
N ALA A 140 4.16 7.23 -15.72
CA ALA A 140 4.68 6.62 -16.95
C ALA A 140 6.15 7.00 -17.22
N ALA A 141 6.51 8.28 -17.03
CA ALA A 141 7.87 8.77 -17.21
C ALA A 141 8.87 8.16 -16.22
N ILE A 142 8.45 7.86 -14.98
CA ILE A 142 9.29 7.18 -13.99
C ILE A 142 9.60 5.73 -14.41
N PHE A 143 8.70 5.07 -15.15
CA PHE A 143 8.86 3.66 -15.55
C PHE A 143 9.26 3.44 -17.01
N GLY A 144 9.50 4.52 -17.76
CA GLY A 144 9.92 4.41 -19.16
C GLY A 144 8.85 3.81 -20.08
N ILE A 145 7.58 3.83 -19.67
CA ILE A 145 6.46 3.45 -20.53
C ILE A 145 6.28 4.57 -21.54
N ALA A 146 6.61 4.29 -22.80
CA ALA A 146 6.27 5.19 -23.88
C ALA A 146 4.75 5.13 -24.08
N LEU A 147 4.07 6.27 -23.95
CA LEU A 147 2.66 6.44 -24.31
C LEU A 147 2.59 7.17 -25.65
N PRO A 148 2.86 6.49 -26.79
CA PRO A 148 2.93 7.14 -28.10
C PRO A 148 1.59 7.78 -28.51
N ASP A 149 0.47 7.18 -28.11
CA ASP A 149 -0.88 7.64 -28.44
C ASP A 149 -1.69 7.98 -27.18
N TYR A 150 -1.20 8.92 -26.37
CA TYR A 150 -1.92 9.31 -25.15
C TYR A 150 -3.32 9.90 -25.46
N GLN A 151 -4.35 9.20 -25.00
CA GLN A 151 -5.76 9.57 -25.02
C GLN A 151 -6.16 10.16 -23.67
N PHE A 152 -6.86 11.28 -23.70
CA PHE A 152 -7.40 11.88 -22.49
C PHE A 152 -8.50 11.00 -21.89
N SER A 153 -8.27 10.45 -20.68
CA SER A 153 -9.25 9.63 -19.97
C SER A 153 -10.11 10.44 -19.01
N PHE A 154 -11.44 10.33 -19.11
CA PHE A 154 -12.37 10.90 -18.14
C PHE A 154 -13.16 9.78 -17.48
N SER A 155 -12.99 9.61 -16.17
CA SER A 155 -13.70 8.60 -15.40
C SER A 155 -15.04 9.13 -14.93
N MET A 156 -16.11 8.58 -15.51
CA MET A 156 -17.47 8.93 -15.08
C MET A 156 -17.76 8.38 -13.69
N ASP A 157 -17.26 7.19 -13.36
CA ASP A 157 -17.51 6.57 -12.05
C ASP A 157 -16.80 7.32 -10.93
N ALA A 158 -15.54 7.76 -11.13
CA ALA A 158 -14.86 8.64 -10.18
C ALA A 158 -15.58 9.99 -10.02
N CYS A 159 -16.16 10.52 -11.09
CA CYS A 159 -16.97 11.75 -11.03
C CYS A 159 -18.21 11.53 -10.14
N ILE A 160 -18.98 10.47 -10.38
CA ILE A 160 -20.19 10.14 -9.60
C ILE A 160 -19.82 9.87 -8.14
N MET A 161 -18.79 9.07 -7.87
CA MET A 161 -18.31 8.81 -6.51
C MET A 161 -17.89 10.09 -5.80
N THR A 162 -17.22 11.01 -6.50
CA THR A 162 -16.87 12.33 -5.95
C THR A 162 -18.12 13.15 -5.64
N LEU A 163 -19.10 13.22 -6.54
CA LEU A 163 -20.35 13.94 -6.30
C LEU A 163 -21.08 13.39 -5.08
N VAL A 164 -21.25 12.07 -4.99
CA VAL A 164 -21.93 11.40 -3.86
C VAL A 164 -21.19 11.65 -2.54
N CYS A 165 -19.87 11.44 -2.52
CA CYS A 165 -19.04 11.66 -1.34
C CYS A 165 -19.16 13.10 -0.82
N PHE A 166 -19.04 14.10 -1.71
CA PHE A 166 -19.11 15.49 -1.32
C PHE A 166 -20.53 15.95 -0.96
N CYS A 167 -21.57 15.36 -1.55
CA CYS A 167 -22.94 15.55 -1.10
C CYS A 167 -23.13 15.10 0.36
N VAL A 168 -22.62 13.92 0.72
CA VAL A 168 -22.65 13.40 2.10
C VAL A 168 -21.87 14.32 3.04
N ILE A 169 -20.66 14.74 2.65
CA ILE A 169 -19.83 15.65 3.46
C ILE A 169 -20.53 17.00 3.65
N PHE A 170 -21.13 17.58 2.61
CA PHE A 170 -21.87 18.85 2.72
C PHE A 170 -23.09 18.73 3.63
N PHE A 171 -23.78 17.60 3.60
CA PHE A 171 -24.86 17.32 4.52
C PHE A 171 -24.36 17.31 5.98
N VAL A 172 -23.28 16.58 6.26
CA VAL A 172 -22.65 16.54 7.58
C VAL A 172 -22.22 17.94 8.03
N VAL A 173 -21.56 18.71 7.17
CA VAL A 173 -21.15 20.10 7.44
C VAL A 173 -22.34 20.99 7.74
N ALA A 174 -23.43 20.87 6.98
CA ALA A 174 -24.66 21.64 7.21
C ALA A 174 -25.27 21.31 8.59
N VAL A 175 -25.31 20.03 8.97
CA VAL A 175 -25.75 19.59 10.30
C VAL A 175 -24.88 20.20 11.40
N PHE A 176 -23.55 20.13 11.28
CA PHE A 176 -22.62 20.77 12.21
C PHE A 176 -22.83 22.29 12.31
N ASN A 177 -23.07 22.96 11.18
CA ASN A 177 -23.36 24.39 11.14
C ASN A 177 -24.59 24.74 11.98
N VAL A 178 -25.68 23.98 11.83
CA VAL A 178 -26.90 24.18 12.64
C VAL A 178 -26.60 24.03 14.13
N PHE A 179 -25.89 22.99 14.53
CA PHE A 179 -25.59 22.74 15.95
C PHE A 179 -24.64 23.78 16.56
N SER A 180 -23.56 24.15 15.87
CA SER A 180 -22.59 25.13 16.36
C SER A 180 -23.22 26.51 16.61
N ILE A 181 -24.09 26.97 15.71
CA ILE A 181 -24.67 28.32 15.79
C ILE A 181 -25.77 28.37 16.86
N ARG A 182 -26.59 27.33 16.99
CA ARG A 182 -27.65 27.26 18.01
C ARG A 182 -27.10 27.37 19.43
N ARG A 183 -25.86 26.94 19.68
CA ARG A 183 -25.22 27.00 21.01
C ARG A 183 -24.46 28.30 21.29
N CYS A 184 -24.36 29.22 20.33
CA CYS A 184 -23.62 30.47 20.52
C CYS A 184 -24.46 31.52 21.26
N LYS A 185 -23.99 31.99 22.42
CA LYS A 185 -24.59 33.12 23.15
C LYS A 185 -24.10 34.44 22.57
N LEU A 186 -24.99 35.44 22.45
CA LEU A 186 -24.65 36.78 21.92
C LEU A 186 -23.45 37.41 22.65
N ILE A 187 -23.41 37.30 23.97
CA ILE A 187 -22.34 37.88 24.79
C ILE A 187 -20.96 37.24 24.53
N ASP A 188 -20.93 35.96 24.15
CA ASP A 188 -19.69 35.27 23.78
C ASP A 188 -19.24 35.64 22.36
N LEU A 189 -20.16 36.02 21.47
CA LEU A 189 -19.87 36.47 20.11
C LEU A 189 -19.30 37.90 20.09
N MET A 190 -19.85 38.81 20.91
CA MET A 190 -19.39 40.20 21.00
C MET A 190 -18.02 40.33 21.68
N ASN A 191 -17.74 39.48 22.68
CA ASN A 191 -16.46 39.47 23.40
C ASN A 191 -15.43 38.48 22.81
N ALA A 192 -15.67 37.95 21.61
CA ALA A 192 -14.80 36.92 21.00
C ALA A 192 -13.37 37.40 20.73
N ASP A 193 -13.16 38.70 20.49
CA ASP A 193 -11.83 39.32 20.31
C ASP A 193 -11.17 39.73 21.64
N ALA A 194 -11.98 39.98 22.69
CA ALA A 194 -11.54 40.54 23.97
C ALA A 194 -11.28 39.48 25.05
N LYS A 195 -11.97 38.33 25.00
CA LYS A 195 -11.55 37.13 25.74
C LYS A 195 -10.25 36.65 25.09
N SER A 196 -9.12 37.02 25.66
CA SER A 196 -7.87 36.31 25.37
C SER A 196 -8.16 34.83 25.50
N GLU A 197 -7.86 34.06 24.46
CA GLU A 197 -7.92 32.60 24.53
C GLU A 197 -7.14 32.23 25.78
N LYS A 198 -7.83 31.83 26.86
CA LYS A 198 -7.15 31.19 27.97
C LYS A 198 -6.41 30.06 27.28
N VAL A 199 -5.08 30.08 27.37
CA VAL A 199 -4.24 28.96 26.95
C VAL A 199 -4.58 27.86 27.95
N ALA A 200 -5.73 27.23 27.75
CA ALA A 200 -6.32 26.24 28.61
C ALA A 200 -5.57 24.96 28.26
N VAL A 201 -4.43 24.81 28.92
CA VAL A 201 -3.71 23.54 28.95
C VAL A 201 -4.53 22.63 29.83
N ARG A 202 -4.85 21.43 29.34
CA ARG A 202 -5.49 20.39 30.15
C ARG A 202 -4.60 20.05 31.35
N ASN A 203 -5.19 19.47 32.40
CA ASN A 203 -4.45 19.11 33.60
C ASN A 203 -3.21 18.24 33.23
N PRO A 204 -1.98 18.67 33.54
CA PRO A 204 -0.76 17.95 33.17
C PRO A 204 -0.72 16.50 33.65
N TRP A 205 -1.30 16.20 34.81
CA TRP A 205 -1.33 14.84 35.37
C TRP A 205 -2.29 13.93 34.60
N VAL A 206 -3.46 14.43 34.21
CA VAL A 206 -4.40 13.69 33.35
C VAL A 206 -3.75 13.41 32.00
N CYS A 207 -3.03 14.40 31.44
CA CYS A 207 -2.30 14.21 30.20
C CYS A 207 -1.19 13.16 30.35
N LEU A 208 -0.48 13.14 31.47
CA LEU A 208 0.55 12.13 31.72
C LEU A 208 -0.03 10.71 31.78
N VAL A 209 -1.14 10.52 32.50
CA VAL A 209 -1.82 9.21 32.58
C VAL A 209 -2.30 8.77 31.20
N LEU A 210 -3.00 9.65 30.47
CA LEU A 210 -3.49 9.34 29.12
C LEU A 210 -2.35 9.09 28.12
N PHE A 211 -1.20 9.73 28.29
CA PHE A 211 -0.01 9.47 27.48
C PHE A 211 0.52 8.05 27.72
N ILE A 212 0.62 7.62 28.98
CA ILE A 212 1.01 6.24 29.33
C ILE A 212 -0.01 5.24 28.77
N VAL A 213 -1.31 5.51 28.92
CA VAL A 213 -2.38 4.69 28.33
C VAL A 213 -2.24 4.60 26.81
N SER A 214 -1.96 5.72 26.13
CA SER A 214 -1.77 5.72 24.68
C SER A 214 -0.58 4.87 24.23
N ILE A 215 0.54 4.93 24.96
CA ILE A 215 1.70 4.06 24.70
C ILE A 215 1.32 2.59 24.91
N GLY A 216 0.57 2.28 25.98
CA GLY A 216 0.08 0.93 26.25
C GLY A 216 -0.82 0.39 25.14
N LEU A 217 -1.74 1.22 24.61
CA LEU A 217 -2.60 0.84 23.48
C LEU A 217 -1.80 0.60 22.21
N LEU A 218 -0.82 1.45 21.91
CA LEU A 218 0.06 1.28 20.75
C LEU A 218 0.94 0.02 20.88
N ALA A 219 1.49 -0.23 22.06
CA ALA A 219 2.27 -1.44 22.33
C ALA A 219 1.39 -2.70 22.21
N ALA A 220 0.15 -2.66 22.70
CA ALA A 220 -0.80 -3.77 22.56
C ALA A 220 -1.17 -4.02 21.09
N ALA A 221 -1.41 -2.96 20.30
CA ALA A 221 -1.67 -3.08 18.87
C ALA A 221 -0.49 -3.74 18.13
N TYR A 222 0.72 -3.28 18.42
CA TYR A 222 1.96 -3.79 17.84
C TYR A 222 2.25 -5.25 18.22
N TRP A 223 1.99 -5.59 19.48
CA TRP A 223 2.10 -6.95 19.99
C TRP A 223 1.09 -7.88 19.31
N GLN A 224 -0.16 -7.43 19.15
CA GLN A 224 -1.22 -8.21 18.49
C GLN A 224 -0.90 -8.49 17.02
N LEU A 225 -0.35 -7.50 16.31
CA LEU A 225 0.12 -7.68 14.92
C LEU A 225 1.29 -8.67 14.83
N LYS A 226 2.17 -8.71 15.83
CA LYS A 226 3.30 -9.63 15.85
C LYS A 226 2.87 -11.08 16.09
N ILE A 227 1.94 -11.34 17.00
CA ILE A 227 1.51 -12.71 17.34
C ILE A 227 0.61 -13.31 16.25
N ASN A 228 -0.39 -12.57 15.80
CA ASN A 228 -1.41 -13.11 14.90
C ASN A 228 -1.00 -13.05 13.42
N GLY A 229 0.12 -12.39 13.12
CA GLY A 229 0.55 -12.10 11.76
C GLY A 229 -0.42 -11.17 11.00
N MET A 230 -0.19 -11.02 9.70
CA MET A 230 -1.10 -10.36 8.76
C MET A 230 -1.73 -11.38 7.81
N THR A 231 -2.09 -12.55 8.34
CA THR A 231 -2.53 -13.70 7.55
C THR A 231 -3.85 -13.46 6.81
N MET A 232 -4.74 -12.60 7.34
CA MET A 232 -5.96 -12.14 6.67
C MET A 232 -6.36 -10.72 7.12
N LEU A 233 -6.48 -9.77 6.19
CA LEU A 233 -6.94 -8.39 6.47
C LEU A 233 -8.34 -8.31 7.12
N MET A 234 -9.13 -9.38 7.04
CA MET A 234 -10.48 -9.47 7.58
C MET A 234 -10.58 -10.14 8.95
N ASP A 235 -9.48 -10.64 9.52
CA ASP A 235 -9.48 -11.22 10.86
C ASP A 235 -9.86 -10.18 11.92
N ASP A 236 -10.62 -10.59 12.93
CA ASP A 236 -11.09 -9.74 14.01
C ASP A 236 -9.92 -9.20 14.83
N ASN A 237 -8.82 -9.95 14.95
CA ASN A 237 -7.62 -9.48 15.61
C ASN A 237 -6.91 -8.36 14.84
N PHE A 238 -6.85 -8.46 13.52
CA PHE A 238 -6.25 -7.42 12.68
C PHE A 238 -7.07 -6.12 12.74
N LYS A 239 -8.41 -6.26 12.69
CA LYS A 239 -9.33 -5.12 12.90
C LYS A 239 -9.15 -4.49 14.28
N ALA A 240 -9.07 -5.31 15.34
CA ALA A 240 -8.85 -4.84 16.70
C ALA A 240 -7.51 -4.10 16.83
N ALA A 241 -6.42 -4.65 16.28
CA ALA A 241 -5.11 -4.02 16.29
C ALA A 241 -5.11 -2.68 15.53
N THR A 242 -5.79 -2.60 14.39
CA THR A 242 -5.94 -1.36 13.61
C THR A 242 -6.71 -0.30 14.40
N ILE A 243 -7.82 -0.67 15.06
CA ILE A 243 -8.59 0.24 15.92
C ILE A 243 -7.76 0.71 17.11
N LEU A 244 -7.04 -0.20 17.78
CA LEU A 244 -6.16 0.12 18.90
C LEU A 244 -5.05 1.08 18.48
N MET A 245 -4.44 0.85 17.30
CA MET A 245 -3.44 1.74 16.72
C MET A 245 -4.03 3.13 16.49
N LEU A 246 -5.18 3.25 15.80
CA LEU A 246 -5.81 4.53 15.53
C LEU A 246 -6.18 5.28 16.82
N VAL A 247 -6.88 4.61 17.75
CA VAL A 247 -7.27 5.20 19.04
C VAL A 247 -6.04 5.62 19.83
N GLY A 248 -5.01 4.77 19.88
CA GLY A 248 -3.72 5.06 20.49
C GLY A 248 -3.07 6.31 19.92
N THR A 249 -3.02 6.46 18.59
CA THR A 249 -2.45 7.63 17.91
C THR A 249 -3.20 8.92 18.22
N PHE A 250 -4.54 8.90 18.16
CA PHE A 250 -5.33 10.09 18.51
C PHE A 250 -5.20 10.46 20.00
N LEU A 251 -5.15 9.47 20.88
CA LEU A 251 -4.95 9.66 22.32
C LEU A 251 -3.53 10.17 22.64
N LEU A 252 -2.53 9.72 21.89
CA LEU A 252 -1.15 10.19 21.96
C LEU A 252 -1.09 11.69 21.67
N PHE A 253 -1.63 12.15 20.53
CA PHE A 253 -1.64 13.58 20.22
C PHE A 253 -2.51 14.39 21.19
N PHE A 254 -3.62 13.82 21.67
CA PHE A 254 -4.49 14.45 22.66
C PHE A 254 -3.76 14.75 23.98
N SER A 255 -2.89 13.83 24.41
CA SER A 255 -2.14 13.91 25.67
C SER A 255 -0.80 14.67 25.53
N LEU A 256 -0.21 14.67 24.35
CA LEU A 256 1.12 15.24 24.06
C LEU A 256 1.25 16.72 24.45
N ALA A 257 0.20 17.53 24.26
CA ALA A 257 0.23 18.96 24.57
C ALA A 257 0.48 19.26 26.06
N GLY A 258 -0.16 18.49 26.96
CA GLY A 258 0.02 18.64 28.40
C GLY A 258 1.38 18.11 28.87
N PHE A 259 1.84 17.02 28.24
CA PHE A 259 3.15 16.42 28.50
C PHE A 259 4.31 17.38 28.14
N ILE A 260 4.28 17.99 26.94
CA ILE A 260 5.31 18.95 26.49
C ILE A 260 5.50 20.06 27.51
N ILE A 261 4.41 20.63 28.05
CA ILE A 261 4.50 21.68 29.07
C ILE A 261 5.04 21.12 30.38
N ALA A 262 4.53 19.98 30.85
CA ALA A 262 4.94 19.37 32.12
C ALA A 262 6.44 19.06 32.18
N VAL A 263 7.02 18.61 31.07
CA VAL A 263 8.45 18.27 30.98
C VAL A 263 9.29 19.51 30.73
N VAL A 264 8.98 20.31 29.70
CA VAL A 264 9.85 21.42 29.28
C VAL A 264 9.93 22.51 30.35
N THR A 265 8.84 22.79 31.09
CA THR A 265 8.86 23.78 32.18
C THR A 265 9.68 23.36 33.41
N ARG A 266 9.94 22.05 33.60
CA ARG A 266 10.81 21.54 34.68
C ARG A 266 12.30 21.75 34.35
N VAL A 267 12.67 21.75 33.07
CA VAL A 267 14.04 22.01 32.61
C VAL A 267 14.29 23.52 32.52
N ARG A 268 14.42 24.18 33.68
CA ARG A 268 14.52 25.66 33.77
C ARG A 268 15.61 26.27 32.89
N GLY A 269 16.79 25.66 32.83
CA GLY A 269 17.93 26.14 32.02
C GLY A 269 17.65 26.16 30.51
N PHE A 270 16.81 25.24 30.03
CA PHE A 270 16.35 25.25 28.64
C PHE A 270 15.17 26.22 28.45
N TYR A 271 14.15 26.13 29.31
CA TYR A 271 12.89 26.88 29.17
C TYR A 271 13.07 28.38 29.26
N LEU A 272 13.84 28.89 30.24
CA LEU A 272 13.94 30.32 30.53
C LEU A 272 14.85 31.12 29.58
N LYS A 273 15.33 30.52 28.48
CA LYS A 273 16.27 31.17 27.55
C LYS A 273 15.54 31.81 26.35
N LYS A 274 15.70 33.13 26.17
CA LYS A 274 15.15 33.91 25.04
C LYS A 274 13.62 33.73 24.90
N LEU A 275 13.12 33.51 23.67
CA LEU A 275 11.70 33.29 23.37
C LEU A 275 11.20 31.86 23.59
N ARG A 276 12.01 30.96 24.17
CA ARG A 276 11.58 29.58 24.42
C ARG A 276 10.31 29.46 25.28
N PRO A 277 10.07 30.28 26.32
CA PRO A 277 8.79 30.23 27.06
C PRO A 277 7.59 30.51 26.18
N PHE A 278 7.73 31.47 25.26
CA PHE A 278 6.71 31.82 24.27
C PHE A 278 6.51 30.69 23.27
N THR A 279 7.60 30.20 22.65
CA THR A 279 7.57 29.09 21.70
C THR A 279 6.91 27.85 22.30
N THR A 280 7.34 27.40 23.49
CA THR A 280 6.81 26.20 24.14
C THR A 280 5.31 26.32 24.43
N ARG A 281 4.86 27.46 24.98
CA ARG A 281 3.43 27.68 25.24
C ARG A 281 2.62 27.69 23.95
N GLN A 282 3.16 28.26 22.88
CA GLN A 282 2.47 28.35 21.60
C GLN A 282 2.35 26.99 20.91
N VAL A 283 3.44 26.21 20.88
CA VAL A 283 3.44 24.82 20.39
C VAL A 283 2.41 24.01 21.17
N ALA A 284 2.49 23.99 22.49
CA ALA A 284 1.60 23.17 23.31
C ALA A 284 0.13 23.58 23.19
N SER A 285 -0.16 24.89 23.18
CA SER A 285 -1.52 25.39 22.92
C SER A 285 -2.05 24.94 21.57
N LYS A 286 -1.19 24.85 20.55
CA LYS A 286 -1.64 24.45 19.22
C LYS A 286 -1.79 22.94 19.07
N VAL A 287 -0.84 22.16 19.59
CA VAL A 287 -0.97 20.70 19.68
C VAL A 287 -2.30 20.36 20.37
N ASN A 288 -2.64 21.04 21.48
CA ASN A 288 -3.89 20.80 22.21
C ASN A 288 -5.16 21.08 21.38
N THR A 289 -5.10 22.06 20.48
CA THR A 289 -6.26 22.49 19.67
C THR A 289 -6.33 21.81 18.31
N SER A 290 -5.24 21.21 17.85
CA SER A 290 -5.09 20.60 16.52
C SER A 290 -4.63 19.14 16.59
N PHE A 291 -4.87 18.47 17.74
CA PHE A 291 -4.41 17.10 17.95
C PHE A 291 -5.03 16.10 16.97
N VAL A 292 -6.31 16.26 16.63
CA VAL A 292 -7.00 15.37 15.70
C VAL A 292 -6.36 15.44 14.31
N SER A 293 -6.08 16.66 13.85
CA SER A 293 -5.45 16.82 12.56
C SER A 293 -4.01 16.33 12.52
N MET A 294 -3.26 16.45 13.62
CA MET A 294 -1.94 15.83 13.72
C MET A 294 -2.01 14.29 13.64
N GLY A 295 -3.00 13.69 14.29
CA GLY A 295 -3.28 12.25 14.18
C GLY A 295 -3.56 11.83 12.74
N ILE A 296 -4.40 12.58 12.04
CA ILE A 296 -4.70 12.32 10.62
C ILE A 296 -3.47 12.46 9.74
N VAL A 297 -2.67 13.52 9.90
CA VAL A 297 -1.42 13.68 9.15
C VAL A 297 -0.47 12.51 9.42
N SER A 298 -0.38 12.04 10.67
CA SER A 298 0.44 10.88 11.03
C SER A 298 -0.05 9.60 10.36
N VAL A 299 -1.36 9.36 10.32
CA VAL A 299 -1.94 8.18 9.64
C VAL A 299 -1.71 8.25 8.13
N LEU A 300 -1.91 9.41 7.51
CA LEU A 300 -1.63 9.58 6.08
C LEU A 300 -0.15 9.38 5.74
N LEU A 301 0.76 9.90 6.56
CA LEU A 301 2.20 9.67 6.40
C LEU A 301 2.55 8.19 6.58
N PHE A 302 1.96 7.52 7.56
CA PHE A 302 2.10 6.08 7.75
C PHE A 302 1.68 5.30 6.51
N LEU A 303 0.49 5.58 5.97
CA LEU A 303 -0.01 4.92 4.77
C LEU A 303 0.86 5.22 3.56
N ALA A 304 1.30 6.47 3.37
CA ALA A 304 2.18 6.84 2.27
C ALA A 304 3.51 6.08 2.33
N ILE A 305 4.21 6.14 3.47
CA ILE A 305 5.53 5.51 3.65
C ILE A 305 5.43 4.00 3.46
N THR A 306 4.44 3.37 4.10
CA THR A 306 4.24 1.91 4.06
C THR A 306 3.88 1.45 2.65
N THR A 307 2.96 2.14 1.97
CA THR A 307 2.55 1.78 0.60
C THR A 307 3.73 1.88 -0.38
N PHE A 308 4.54 2.95 -0.31
CA PHE A 308 5.73 3.06 -1.15
C PHE A 308 6.78 1.97 -0.87
N ALA A 309 7.07 1.69 0.40
CA ALA A 309 8.11 0.74 0.77
C ALA A 309 7.70 -0.71 0.45
N THR A 310 6.46 -1.07 0.76
CA THR A 310 5.94 -2.44 0.61
C THR A 310 5.48 -2.73 -0.82
N GLY A 311 4.88 -1.75 -1.51
CA GLY A 311 4.45 -1.92 -2.89
C GLY A 311 5.60 -2.24 -3.84
N MET A 312 6.76 -1.60 -3.67
CA MET A 312 7.96 -1.99 -4.43
C MET A 312 8.55 -3.33 -4.00
N GLY A 313 8.41 -3.70 -2.72
CA GLY A 313 8.78 -5.04 -2.26
C GLY A 313 7.93 -6.11 -2.94
N LEU A 314 6.63 -5.88 -3.10
CA LEU A 314 5.74 -6.80 -3.81
C LEU A 314 6.15 -6.97 -5.28
N VAL A 315 6.63 -5.91 -5.93
CA VAL A 315 7.16 -6.00 -7.29
C VAL A 315 8.36 -6.94 -7.37
N GLN A 316 9.29 -6.86 -6.42
CA GLN A 316 10.43 -7.79 -6.37
C GLN A 316 9.97 -9.21 -6.06
N MET A 317 9.03 -9.38 -5.13
CA MET A 317 8.47 -10.68 -4.75
C MET A 317 7.84 -11.41 -5.93
N PHE A 318 7.13 -10.68 -6.79
CA PHE A 318 6.45 -11.29 -7.91
C PHE A 318 7.31 -11.33 -9.18
N VAL A 319 8.18 -10.34 -9.44
CA VAL A 319 8.82 -10.18 -10.77
C VAL A 319 10.34 -10.21 -10.72
N GLY A 320 10.94 -10.54 -9.58
CA GLY A 320 12.39 -10.62 -9.42
C GLY A 320 13.03 -11.63 -10.37
N ASP A 321 12.51 -12.85 -10.37
CA ASP A 321 13.19 -14.03 -10.95
C ASP A 321 12.39 -14.65 -12.10
N ILE A 322 11.66 -13.81 -12.86
CA ILE A 322 10.70 -14.30 -13.86
C ILE A 322 11.37 -15.09 -15.00
N GLU A 323 12.59 -14.72 -15.39
CA GLU A 323 13.35 -15.45 -16.41
C GLU A 323 13.81 -16.81 -15.90
N GLU A 324 14.20 -16.91 -14.62
CA GLU A 324 14.60 -18.17 -13.99
C GLU A 324 13.39 -19.08 -13.72
N ALA A 325 12.22 -18.49 -13.47
CA ALA A 325 10.96 -19.20 -13.29
C ALA A 325 10.36 -19.75 -14.60
N ASN A 326 10.86 -19.32 -15.76
CA ASN A 326 10.37 -19.75 -17.08
C ASN A 326 11.54 -20.13 -18.00
N PRO A 327 12.18 -21.29 -17.75
CA PRO A 327 13.33 -21.73 -18.53
C PRO A 327 12.96 -22.36 -19.88
N TYR A 328 11.71 -22.72 -20.14
CA TYR A 328 11.25 -23.31 -21.40
C TYR A 328 10.51 -22.28 -22.25
N ASP A 329 10.14 -22.61 -23.49
CA ASP A 329 9.23 -21.75 -24.26
C ASP A 329 7.76 -22.03 -23.93
N ALA A 330 7.45 -23.28 -23.56
CA ALA A 330 6.18 -23.65 -22.93
C ALA A 330 6.29 -24.89 -22.03
N SER A 331 5.40 -24.95 -21.04
CA SER A 331 5.13 -26.13 -20.22
C SER A 331 3.65 -26.51 -20.30
N VAL A 332 3.37 -27.75 -20.69
CA VAL A 332 2.02 -28.34 -20.69
C VAL A 332 1.83 -29.12 -19.41
N ALA A 333 0.95 -28.67 -18.52
CA ALA A 333 0.65 -29.39 -17.28
C ALA A 333 -0.26 -30.59 -17.56
N VAL A 334 0.23 -31.76 -17.18
CA VAL A 334 -0.43 -33.05 -17.37
C VAL A 334 -0.76 -33.66 -16.01
N ARG A 335 -2.01 -34.10 -15.83
CA ARG A 335 -2.47 -34.70 -14.58
C ARG A 335 -3.35 -35.93 -14.82
N PRO A 336 -3.41 -36.88 -13.86
CA PRO A 336 -4.37 -37.96 -13.94
C PRO A 336 -5.80 -37.41 -14.01
N VAL A 337 -6.64 -38.01 -14.86
CA VAL A 337 -8.03 -37.57 -15.09
C VAL A 337 -8.82 -37.53 -13.78
N GLU A 338 -8.61 -38.49 -12.88
CA GLU A 338 -9.29 -38.56 -11.58
C GLU A 338 -8.91 -37.39 -10.63
N ASN A 339 -7.75 -36.79 -10.86
CA ASN A 339 -7.19 -35.71 -10.06
C ASN A 339 -7.30 -34.35 -10.77
N ASN A 340 -8.02 -34.26 -11.90
CA ASN A 340 -8.24 -33.01 -12.61
C ASN A 340 -9.47 -32.27 -12.03
N PRO A 341 -9.31 -31.19 -11.25
CA PRO A 341 -10.43 -30.48 -10.64
C PRO A 341 -11.24 -29.65 -11.65
N MET A 342 -10.73 -29.47 -12.87
CA MET A 342 -11.35 -28.66 -13.93
C MET A 342 -12.17 -29.50 -14.90
N LEU A 343 -12.09 -30.84 -14.83
CA LEU A 343 -12.73 -31.74 -15.78
C LEU A 343 -13.77 -32.62 -15.08
N SER A 344 -15.03 -32.54 -15.51
CA SER A 344 -16.05 -33.47 -15.02
C SER A 344 -15.86 -34.86 -15.65
N LYS A 345 -16.30 -35.91 -14.95
CA LYS A 345 -16.24 -37.29 -15.49
C LYS A 345 -16.94 -37.44 -16.85
N ALA A 346 -17.99 -36.66 -17.10
CA ALA A 346 -18.72 -36.71 -18.36
C ALA A 346 -17.95 -36.03 -19.50
N GLU A 347 -17.25 -34.94 -19.23
CA GLU A 347 -16.40 -34.27 -20.23
C GLU A 347 -15.18 -35.12 -20.58
N ALA A 348 -14.59 -35.80 -19.58
CA ALA A 348 -13.46 -36.71 -19.80
C ALA A 348 -13.79 -37.91 -20.70
N GLU A 349 -15.05 -38.34 -20.78
CA GLU A 349 -15.48 -39.45 -21.64
C GLU A 349 -15.42 -39.11 -23.14
N ASP A 350 -15.56 -37.83 -23.50
CA ASP A 350 -15.53 -37.34 -24.87
C ASP A 350 -14.12 -36.90 -25.33
N MET A 351 -13.12 -37.05 -24.46
CA MET A 351 -11.73 -36.65 -24.69
C MET A 351 -10.81 -37.86 -24.94
N VAL A 352 -9.65 -37.59 -25.54
CA VAL A 352 -8.63 -38.61 -25.74
C VAL A 352 -7.98 -38.93 -24.40
N ASN A 353 -8.18 -40.15 -23.92
CA ASN A 353 -7.65 -40.63 -22.66
C ASN A 353 -6.46 -41.56 -22.92
N ILE A 354 -5.26 -41.11 -22.58
CA ILE A 354 -3.99 -41.83 -22.77
C ILE A 354 -3.15 -41.82 -21.49
N PRO A 355 -2.25 -42.81 -21.29
CA PRO A 355 -1.29 -42.77 -20.20
C PRO A 355 -0.48 -41.46 -20.21
N ILE A 356 -0.15 -40.92 -19.04
CA ILE A 356 0.58 -39.64 -18.90
C ILE A 356 1.93 -39.69 -19.61
N GLU A 357 2.62 -40.82 -19.52
CA GLU A 357 3.89 -41.10 -20.19
C GLU A 357 3.82 -41.00 -21.73
N ASP A 358 2.64 -41.25 -22.31
CA ASP A 358 2.42 -41.24 -23.76
C ASP A 358 1.99 -39.87 -24.30
N VAL A 359 1.69 -38.88 -23.44
CA VAL A 359 1.14 -37.57 -23.85
C VAL A 359 2.08 -36.83 -24.79
N GLU A 360 3.38 -36.78 -24.51
CA GLU A 360 4.37 -36.16 -25.40
C GLU A 360 4.36 -36.82 -26.79
N SER A 361 4.44 -38.16 -26.85
CA SER A 361 4.45 -38.92 -28.10
C SER A 361 3.14 -38.75 -28.90
N TYR A 362 2.02 -38.61 -28.19
CA TYR A 362 0.73 -38.32 -28.80
C TYR A 362 0.72 -36.94 -29.45
N LEU A 363 1.16 -35.89 -28.74
CA LEU A 363 1.26 -34.53 -29.27
C LEU A 363 2.18 -34.47 -30.50
N GLN A 364 3.35 -35.12 -30.43
CA GLN A 364 4.31 -35.20 -31.54
C GLN A 364 3.71 -35.82 -32.81
N SER A 365 2.83 -36.82 -32.66
CA SER A 365 2.24 -37.54 -33.79
C SER A 365 0.93 -36.94 -34.32
N HIS A 366 0.22 -36.17 -33.50
CA HIS A 366 -1.11 -35.61 -33.84
C HIS A 366 -1.07 -34.14 -34.23
N ILE A 367 -0.04 -33.39 -33.82
CA ILE A 367 0.12 -31.99 -34.22
C ILE A 367 0.86 -31.92 -35.55
N ASP A 368 0.15 -31.51 -36.59
CA ASP A 368 0.70 -31.34 -37.93
C ASP A 368 1.87 -30.33 -37.92
N GLY A 369 3.03 -30.79 -38.38
CA GLY A 369 4.23 -29.94 -38.46
C GLY A 369 4.96 -29.74 -37.13
N TRP A 370 4.74 -30.61 -36.13
CA TRP A 370 5.45 -30.59 -34.84
C TRP A 370 6.96 -30.31 -34.98
N ASP A 371 7.66 -31.07 -35.83
CA ASP A 371 9.11 -30.92 -36.04
C ASP A 371 9.53 -29.54 -36.56
N GLN A 372 8.61 -28.79 -37.19
CA GLN A 372 8.85 -27.42 -37.67
C GLN A 372 8.60 -26.37 -36.58
N LEU A 373 7.80 -26.70 -35.56
CA LEU A 373 7.39 -25.81 -34.48
C LEU A 373 8.25 -26.00 -33.23
N VAL A 374 8.55 -27.25 -32.87
CA VAL A 374 9.27 -27.64 -31.65
C VAL A 374 10.66 -28.14 -32.04
N SER A 375 11.70 -27.62 -31.38
CA SER A 375 13.06 -28.13 -31.54
C SER A 375 13.30 -29.33 -30.63
N GLU A 376 12.87 -29.22 -29.37
CA GLU A 376 13.09 -30.21 -28.32
C GLU A 376 11.89 -30.26 -27.38
N SER A 377 11.61 -31.45 -26.86
CA SER A 377 10.55 -31.66 -25.88
C SER A 377 10.92 -32.76 -24.89
N GLY A 378 10.30 -32.72 -23.72
CA GLY A 378 10.38 -33.82 -22.76
C GLY A 378 9.29 -33.84 -21.73
N THR A 379 8.73 -35.03 -21.51
CA THR A 379 7.90 -35.31 -20.34
C THR A 379 8.76 -35.41 -19.09
N ILE A 380 8.33 -34.72 -18.04
CA ILE A 380 8.84 -34.82 -16.68
C ILE A 380 7.70 -35.37 -15.80
N ILE A 381 7.98 -36.41 -15.02
CA ILE A 381 7.01 -36.98 -14.07
C ILE A 381 7.62 -36.94 -12.66
N ILE A 382 6.90 -36.28 -11.75
CA ILE A 382 7.25 -36.16 -10.34
C ILE A 382 6.29 -37.03 -9.55
N TYR A 383 6.85 -37.88 -8.70
CA TYR A 383 6.12 -38.89 -7.94
C TYR A 383 6.05 -38.54 -6.46
N ASP A 384 4.92 -38.88 -5.83
CA ASP A 384 4.76 -38.88 -4.39
C ASP A 384 5.42 -40.12 -3.78
N LEU A 385 6.34 -39.93 -2.84
CA LEU A 385 6.93 -41.03 -2.07
C LEU A 385 5.97 -41.43 -0.92
N PRO A 386 5.32 -42.61 -0.96
CA PRO A 386 4.24 -42.94 -0.01
C PRO A 386 4.72 -43.14 1.43
N SER A 387 6.00 -43.49 1.61
CA SER A 387 6.60 -43.80 2.90
C SER A 387 6.90 -42.57 3.76
N LEU A 388 6.91 -41.36 3.16
CA LEU A 388 7.47 -40.18 3.80
C LEU A 388 6.68 -38.90 3.47
N THR A 389 6.47 -38.05 4.46
CA THR A 389 5.91 -36.70 4.30
C THR A 389 6.93 -35.62 4.62
N TYR A 390 6.73 -34.40 4.10
CA TYR A 390 7.60 -33.26 4.46
C TYR A 390 7.59 -32.97 5.98
N LYS A 391 6.49 -33.27 6.66
CA LYS A 391 6.37 -33.17 8.13
C LYS A 391 7.37 -34.08 8.82
N ASP A 392 7.55 -35.31 8.34
CA ASP A 392 8.48 -36.25 8.94
C ASP A 392 9.93 -35.75 8.80
N ILE A 393 10.27 -35.17 7.64
CA ILE A 393 11.59 -34.54 7.41
C ILE A 393 11.78 -33.34 8.34
N LEU A 394 10.79 -32.47 8.46
CA LEU A 394 10.86 -31.29 9.35
C LEU A 394 11.01 -31.70 10.83
N ASP A 395 10.21 -32.67 11.29
CA ASP A 395 10.25 -33.17 12.67
C ASP A 395 11.62 -33.84 12.97
N SER A 396 12.24 -34.49 11.98
CA SER A 396 13.56 -35.13 12.13
C SER A 396 14.75 -34.16 12.08
N THR A 397 14.69 -33.15 11.22
CA THR A 397 15.77 -32.16 11.03
C THR A 397 15.71 -31.04 12.07
N GLY A 398 14.57 -30.88 12.75
CA GLY A 398 14.30 -29.80 13.71
C GLY A 398 14.09 -28.44 13.05
N VAL A 399 13.90 -28.40 11.73
CA VAL A 399 13.62 -27.18 10.98
C VAL A 399 12.13 -26.83 11.09
N GLU A 400 11.83 -25.55 11.30
CA GLU A 400 10.47 -25.04 11.24
C GLU A 400 10.33 -24.11 10.03
N ILE A 401 9.34 -24.38 9.17
CA ILE A 401 8.93 -23.50 8.07
C ILE A 401 7.59 -22.85 8.43
N PRO A 402 7.57 -21.56 8.81
CA PRO A 402 6.35 -20.87 9.18
C PRO A 402 5.35 -20.84 8.01
N SER A 403 4.08 -21.16 8.30
CA SER A 403 2.97 -21.10 7.32
C SER A 403 3.07 -22.07 6.13
N ALA A 404 3.90 -23.11 6.19
CA ALA A 404 3.88 -24.17 5.18
C ALA A 404 2.51 -24.86 5.20
N THR A 405 1.75 -24.74 4.10
CA THR A 405 0.42 -25.36 3.97
C THR A 405 0.49 -26.82 3.54
N ALA A 406 1.60 -27.23 2.93
CA ALA A 406 1.83 -28.57 2.37
C ALA A 406 2.62 -29.50 3.31
N VAL A 407 2.77 -29.17 4.60
CA VAL A 407 3.63 -29.98 5.49
C VAL A 407 3.24 -31.47 5.53
N ASN A 408 1.96 -31.78 5.36
CA ASN A 408 1.47 -33.15 5.40
C ASN A 408 1.41 -33.83 4.03
N SER A 409 1.88 -33.20 2.95
CA SER A 409 1.99 -33.88 1.65
C SER A 409 3.17 -34.85 1.65
N ASN A 410 3.06 -35.85 0.79
CA ASN A 410 4.14 -36.78 0.51
C ASN A 410 5.32 -36.03 -0.12
N VAL A 411 6.51 -36.61 0.03
CA VAL A 411 7.74 -36.04 -0.52
C VAL A 411 7.80 -36.30 -2.01
N ASP A 412 8.10 -35.27 -2.78
CA ASP A 412 8.21 -35.37 -4.23
C ASP A 412 9.57 -35.94 -4.64
N VAL A 413 9.55 -36.93 -5.54
CA VAL A 413 10.75 -37.57 -6.08
C VAL A 413 10.70 -37.64 -7.61
N ILE A 414 11.87 -37.50 -8.25
CA ILE A 414 12.07 -37.64 -9.69
C ILE A 414 13.24 -38.60 -9.97
N GLY A 415 13.13 -39.39 -11.03
CA GLY A 415 14.23 -40.25 -11.48
C GLY A 415 15.38 -39.44 -12.07
N ILE A 416 16.62 -39.89 -11.87
CA ILE A 416 17.80 -39.22 -12.40
C ILE A 416 17.79 -39.09 -13.93
N SER A 417 17.16 -40.04 -14.65
CA SER A 417 17.03 -39.96 -16.11
C SER A 417 16.14 -38.79 -16.54
N ASP A 418 14.96 -38.65 -15.95
CA ASP A 418 14.04 -37.52 -16.24
C ASP A 418 14.63 -36.20 -15.78
N PHE A 419 15.33 -36.19 -14.64
CA PHE A 419 16.03 -35.01 -14.15
C PHE A 419 17.13 -34.54 -15.11
N ASN A 420 17.91 -35.46 -15.67
CA ASN A 420 18.94 -35.11 -16.66
C ASN A 420 18.34 -34.66 -17.99
N ARG A 421 17.20 -35.23 -18.41
CA ARG A 421 16.45 -34.75 -19.58
C ARG A 421 15.94 -33.32 -19.37
N MET A 422 15.47 -33.01 -18.16
CA MET A 422 15.08 -31.66 -17.77
C MET A 422 16.25 -30.67 -17.88
N LEU A 423 17.44 -31.05 -17.41
CA LEU A 423 18.64 -30.22 -17.51
C LEU A 423 19.08 -30.02 -18.97
N GLU A 424 18.99 -31.06 -19.79
CA GLU A 424 19.30 -30.98 -21.23
C GLU A 424 18.40 -29.95 -21.94
N LEU A 425 17.08 -29.99 -21.69
CA LEU A 425 16.14 -28.99 -22.22
C LEU A 425 16.41 -27.56 -21.75
N GLN A 426 17.15 -27.38 -20.66
CA GLN A 426 17.56 -26.07 -20.15
C GLN A 426 18.98 -25.68 -20.60
N ASP A 427 19.59 -26.41 -21.53
CA ASP A 427 20.99 -26.28 -21.94
C ASP A 427 21.99 -26.39 -20.77
N LYS A 428 21.64 -27.16 -19.73
CA LYS A 428 22.46 -27.39 -18.53
C LYS A 428 23.16 -28.76 -18.61
N PRO A 429 24.37 -28.89 -18.04
CA PRO A 429 25.05 -30.18 -17.98
C PRO A 429 24.28 -31.15 -17.07
N GLY A 430 24.16 -32.41 -17.51
CA GLY A 430 23.61 -33.47 -16.67
C GLY A 430 24.45 -33.75 -15.42
N VAL A 431 23.82 -34.39 -14.44
CA VAL A 431 24.41 -34.76 -13.16
C VAL A 431 24.49 -36.28 -13.07
N ASP A 432 25.61 -36.78 -12.55
CA ASP A 432 25.78 -38.19 -12.23
C ASP A 432 25.34 -38.44 -10.77
N LEU A 433 24.57 -39.51 -10.54
CA LEU A 433 24.11 -39.90 -9.21
C LEU A 433 24.63 -41.29 -8.84
N ASP A 434 25.36 -41.38 -7.74
CA ASP A 434 25.81 -42.66 -7.18
C ASP A 434 24.62 -43.49 -6.67
N ASP A 435 24.71 -44.83 -6.83
CA ASP A 435 23.62 -45.75 -6.48
C ASP A 435 23.10 -45.61 -5.04
N GLY A 436 23.95 -45.23 -4.07
CA GLY A 436 23.55 -45.07 -2.67
C GLY A 436 23.06 -43.68 -2.28
N HIS A 437 22.96 -42.76 -3.24
CA HIS A 437 22.74 -41.34 -2.97
C HIS A 437 21.44 -40.80 -3.60
N TYR A 438 21.01 -39.63 -3.12
CA TYR A 438 19.96 -38.81 -3.73
C TYR A 438 20.41 -37.34 -3.77
N LEU A 439 19.83 -36.55 -4.66
CA LEU A 439 20.08 -35.10 -4.74
C LEU A 439 18.92 -34.35 -4.10
N VAL A 440 19.24 -33.27 -3.40
CA VAL A 440 18.25 -32.32 -2.88
C VAL A 440 18.19 -31.15 -3.84
N THR A 441 17.01 -30.80 -4.33
CA THR A 441 16.82 -29.63 -5.18
C THR A 441 16.06 -28.55 -4.43
N ASN A 442 16.28 -27.27 -4.75
CA ASN A 442 15.52 -26.15 -4.21
C ASN A 442 15.81 -24.87 -4.98
N ASN A 443 14.78 -24.09 -5.30
CA ASN A 443 14.95 -22.70 -5.77
C ASN A 443 14.03 -21.69 -5.06
N VAL A 444 13.33 -22.15 -4.01
CA VAL A 444 12.45 -21.31 -3.20
C VAL A 444 13.15 -20.96 -1.87
N GLU A 445 13.27 -19.66 -1.57
CA GLU A 445 13.93 -19.19 -0.34
C GLU A 445 13.26 -19.75 0.93
N ALA A 446 11.93 -19.88 0.94
CA ALA A 446 11.17 -20.37 2.09
C ALA A 446 11.61 -21.77 2.57
N THR A 447 12.08 -22.61 1.65
CA THR A 447 12.47 -24.01 1.87
C THR A 447 13.98 -24.24 1.83
N ASP A 448 14.78 -23.21 1.53
CA ASP A 448 16.25 -23.28 1.49
C ASP A 448 16.86 -23.80 2.80
N VAL A 449 16.29 -23.42 3.95
CA VAL A 449 16.73 -23.90 5.28
C VAL A 449 16.51 -25.41 5.43
N LEU A 450 15.42 -25.95 4.89
CA LEU A 450 15.14 -27.38 4.91
C LEU A 450 16.08 -28.12 3.96
N ALA A 451 16.24 -27.63 2.73
CA ALA A 451 17.13 -28.22 1.73
C ALA A 451 18.57 -28.35 2.27
N LYS A 452 19.10 -27.27 2.84
CA LYS A 452 20.43 -27.27 3.47
C LYS A 452 20.50 -28.18 4.68
N ALA A 453 19.47 -28.22 5.52
CA ALA A 453 19.45 -29.11 6.67
C ALA A 453 19.48 -30.59 6.27
N MET A 454 18.80 -30.97 5.18
CA MET A 454 18.84 -32.35 4.68
C MET A 454 20.28 -32.75 4.31
N VAL A 455 21.01 -31.89 3.59
CA VAL A 455 22.41 -32.11 3.20
C VAL A 455 23.35 -32.08 4.41
N ASP A 456 23.32 -31.01 5.21
CA ASP A 456 24.23 -30.77 6.34
C ASP A 456 24.11 -31.83 7.44
N GLN A 457 22.89 -32.36 7.65
CA GLN A 457 22.62 -33.41 8.64
C GLN A 457 22.72 -34.82 8.05
N SER A 458 23.03 -34.95 6.76
CA SER A 458 23.08 -36.22 6.03
C SER A 458 21.79 -37.04 6.22
N TYR A 459 20.64 -36.40 5.97
CA TYR A 459 19.33 -36.98 6.21
C TYR A 459 19.12 -38.29 5.43
N SER A 460 18.93 -39.38 6.17
CA SER A 460 18.75 -40.72 5.60
C SER A 460 17.33 -40.87 5.03
N LEU A 461 17.21 -40.92 3.70
CA LEU A 461 15.93 -41.05 2.99
C LEU A 461 15.49 -42.52 2.96
N ASP A 462 14.33 -42.83 3.55
CA ASP A 462 13.69 -44.16 3.44
C ASP A 462 12.68 -44.18 2.29
N THR A 463 13.06 -44.84 1.20
CA THR A 463 12.22 -44.99 -0.01
C THR A 463 11.19 -46.12 0.12
N GLY A 464 11.20 -46.87 1.22
CA GLY A 464 10.41 -48.09 1.41
C GLY A 464 11.05 -49.35 0.81
N SER A 465 11.86 -49.22 -0.25
CA SER A 465 12.66 -50.30 -0.84
C SER A 465 14.12 -50.29 -0.39
N GLU A 466 14.71 -49.10 -0.27
CA GLU A 466 16.10 -48.89 0.11
C GLU A 466 16.29 -47.57 0.87
N THR A 467 17.48 -47.41 1.46
CA THR A 467 17.84 -46.19 2.18
C THR A 467 18.95 -45.46 1.43
N LEU A 468 18.74 -44.18 1.16
CA LEU A 468 19.66 -43.32 0.43
C LEU A 468 20.19 -42.18 1.32
N ILE A 469 21.37 -41.66 1.00
CA ILE A 469 21.98 -40.49 1.67
C ILE A 469 22.12 -39.32 0.70
N PRO A 470 22.01 -38.06 1.15
CA PRO A 470 22.06 -36.92 0.26
C PRO A 470 23.48 -36.75 -0.27
N ASP A 471 23.60 -36.26 -1.50
CA ASP A 471 24.86 -35.68 -1.97
C ASP A 471 25.13 -34.33 -1.28
N SER A 472 26.35 -33.82 -1.47
CA SER A 472 26.92 -32.70 -0.71
C SER A 472 26.40 -31.31 -1.08
N GLU A 473 25.62 -31.16 -2.15
CA GLU A 473 25.13 -29.87 -2.62
C GLU A 473 23.62 -29.87 -2.89
N VAL A 474 22.99 -28.72 -2.65
CA VAL A 474 21.59 -28.46 -3.06
C VAL A 474 21.61 -27.89 -4.47
N ILE A 475 20.81 -28.47 -5.36
CA ILE A 475 20.76 -28.07 -6.77
C ILE A 475 19.61 -27.08 -7.01
N ASP A 476 19.94 -25.93 -7.58
CA ASP A 476 18.97 -24.93 -8.03
C ASP A 476 18.44 -25.30 -9.42
N VAL A 477 17.14 -25.59 -9.49
CA VAL A 477 16.47 -25.91 -10.74
C VAL A 477 14.97 -25.65 -10.67
N GLN A 478 14.43 -25.13 -11.77
CA GLN A 478 13.00 -24.93 -11.97
C GLN A 478 12.46 -26.03 -12.89
N PRO A 479 11.44 -26.82 -12.47
CA PRO A 479 10.98 -27.97 -13.24
C PRO A 479 10.12 -27.63 -14.46
N ASN A 480 9.38 -26.52 -14.41
CA ASN A 480 8.43 -26.09 -15.44
C ASN A 480 8.24 -24.57 -15.39
N ASP A 481 7.68 -23.99 -16.45
CA ASP A 481 7.32 -22.58 -16.52
C ASP A 481 6.23 -22.25 -15.49
N MET A 482 6.48 -21.21 -14.68
CA MET A 482 5.60 -20.73 -13.62
C MET A 482 5.67 -19.20 -13.47
N SER A 483 4.66 -18.65 -12.79
CA SER A 483 4.61 -17.22 -12.45
C SER A 483 5.69 -16.79 -11.46
N MET A 484 6.31 -17.74 -10.73
CA MET A 484 7.39 -17.54 -9.77
C MET A 484 8.17 -18.84 -9.60
N LEU A 485 9.36 -18.76 -8.99
CA LEU A 485 10.12 -19.94 -8.58
C LEU A 485 9.25 -20.82 -7.66
N SER A 486 9.19 -22.12 -7.95
CA SER A 486 8.22 -23.02 -7.33
C SER A 486 8.81 -24.35 -6.85
N ASN A 487 10.11 -24.58 -7.02
CA ASN A 487 10.76 -25.78 -6.50
C ASN A 487 11.01 -25.63 -5.00
N ALA A 488 10.03 -26.12 -4.23
CA ALA A 488 9.99 -26.12 -2.78
C ALA A 488 10.50 -27.43 -2.16
N VAL A 489 11.60 -27.98 -2.71
CA VAL A 489 12.28 -29.22 -2.31
C VAL A 489 11.66 -30.50 -2.86
N PHE A 490 12.04 -30.90 -4.08
CA PHE A 490 11.90 -32.29 -4.52
C PHE A 490 13.27 -33.00 -4.56
N LEU A 491 13.25 -34.34 -4.50
CA LEU A 491 14.45 -35.16 -4.44
C LEU A 491 14.70 -35.90 -5.76
N VAL A 492 15.96 -35.95 -6.19
CA VAL A 492 16.36 -36.77 -7.34
C VAL A 492 16.88 -38.11 -6.84
N VAL A 493 16.29 -39.20 -7.30
CA VAL A 493 16.60 -40.56 -6.85
C VAL A 493 17.02 -41.43 -8.05
N PRO A 494 17.70 -42.57 -7.81
CA PRO A 494 17.95 -43.56 -8.87
C PRO A 494 16.64 -44.04 -9.50
N ASP A 495 16.62 -44.25 -10.81
CA ASP A 495 15.38 -44.59 -11.56
C ASP A 495 14.65 -45.81 -10.98
N ARG A 496 15.39 -46.79 -10.44
CA ARG A 496 14.83 -47.98 -9.78
C ARG A 496 13.90 -47.69 -8.59
N VAL A 497 14.07 -46.55 -7.93
CA VAL A 497 13.19 -46.12 -6.82
C VAL A 497 11.84 -45.73 -7.39
N VAL A 498 11.84 -44.99 -8.51
CA VAL A 498 10.62 -44.57 -9.21
C VAL A 498 9.94 -45.74 -9.90
N ASP A 499 10.70 -46.65 -10.51
CA ASP A 499 10.20 -47.88 -11.13
C ASP A 499 9.44 -48.79 -10.14
N ALA A 500 9.73 -48.67 -8.84
CA ALA A 500 9.07 -49.42 -7.78
C ALA A 500 7.76 -48.77 -7.28
N LEU A 501 7.47 -47.53 -7.67
CA LEU A 501 6.25 -46.81 -7.31
C LEU A 501 5.10 -47.21 -8.24
N ASP A 502 3.86 -47.11 -7.74
CA ASP A 502 2.67 -47.34 -8.56
C ASP A 502 2.38 -46.12 -9.45
N PRO A 503 2.48 -46.24 -10.78
CA PRO A 503 2.25 -45.11 -11.70
C PRO A 503 0.82 -44.60 -11.66
N SER A 504 -0.14 -45.39 -11.17
CA SER A 504 -1.57 -45.04 -11.15
C SER A 504 -1.98 -44.21 -9.92
N THR A 505 -1.21 -44.27 -8.83
CA THR A 505 -1.54 -43.56 -7.57
C THR A 505 -0.41 -42.68 -7.05
N GLY A 506 0.78 -42.75 -7.65
CA GLY A 506 1.98 -42.08 -7.16
C GLY A 506 2.40 -40.83 -7.92
N ILE A 507 1.63 -40.32 -8.89
CA ILE A 507 2.03 -39.12 -9.65
C ILE A 507 1.54 -37.85 -8.93
N SER A 508 2.49 -37.06 -8.44
CA SER A 508 2.26 -35.75 -7.82
C SER A 508 2.01 -34.68 -8.89
N SER A 509 2.90 -34.61 -9.88
CA SER A 509 2.76 -33.68 -11.01
C SER A 509 3.49 -34.20 -12.25
N SER A 510 3.03 -33.78 -13.43
CA SER A 510 3.72 -34.07 -14.68
C SER A 510 3.59 -32.90 -15.65
N PHE A 511 4.64 -32.69 -16.44
CA PHE A 511 4.72 -31.61 -17.41
C PHE A 511 5.34 -32.13 -18.70
N VAL A 512 4.85 -31.65 -19.85
CA VAL A 512 5.58 -31.74 -21.11
C VAL A 512 6.20 -30.37 -21.37
N ASN A 513 7.52 -30.28 -21.23
CA ASN A 513 8.27 -29.05 -21.48
C ASN A 513 8.73 -28.98 -22.93
N LEU A 514 8.63 -27.79 -23.53
CA LEU A 514 8.80 -27.57 -24.96
C LEU A 514 9.75 -26.39 -25.21
N ASN A 515 10.70 -26.58 -26.11
CA ASN A 515 11.49 -25.51 -26.71
C ASN A 515 11.09 -25.33 -28.18
N TYR A 516 10.82 -24.10 -28.57
CA TYR A 516 10.39 -23.75 -29.90
C TYR A 516 11.56 -23.69 -30.86
N ARG A 517 11.30 -24.09 -32.10
CA ARG A 517 12.28 -23.93 -33.17
C ARG A 517 12.44 -22.45 -33.49
N GLU A 518 13.68 -21.98 -33.51
CA GLU A 518 14.01 -20.59 -33.85
C GLU A 518 13.42 -20.19 -35.21
N GLY A 519 12.70 -19.05 -35.24
CA GLY A 519 12.05 -18.52 -36.44
C GLY A 519 10.71 -19.20 -36.82
N SER A 520 10.22 -20.14 -36.02
CA SER A 520 8.86 -20.68 -36.16
C SER A 520 7.80 -19.72 -35.60
N ASN A 521 6.53 -19.98 -35.88
CA ASN A 521 5.38 -19.31 -35.26
C ASN A 521 4.75 -20.14 -34.14
N ALA A 522 5.52 -21.05 -33.51
CA ALA A 522 5.03 -21.99 -32.50
C ALA A 522 4.32 -21.29 -31.32
N GLU A 523 4.85 -20.15 -30.87
CA GLU A 523 4.25 -19.36 -29.79
C GLU A 523 2.79 -18.95 -30.07
N GLU A 524 2.45 -18.68 -31.34
CA GLU A 524 1.11 -18.23 -31.72
C GLU A 524 0.13 -19.40 -31.94
N VAL A 525 0.63 -20.53 -32.48
CA VAL A 525 -0.25 -21.63 -32.94
C VAL A 525 -0.28 -22.82 -32.00
N LEU A 526 0.82 -23.12 -31.31
CA LEU A 526 0.98 -24.37 -30.56
C LEU A 526 0.03 -24.48 -29.36
N PRO A 527 -0.25 -23.42 -28.57
CA PRO A 527 -1.22 -23.51 -27.49
C PRO A 527 -2.60 -23.96 -27.97
N GLN A 528 -3.08 -23.42 -29.10
CA GLN A 528 -4.36 -23.82 -29.68
C GLN A 528 -4.31 -25.24 -30.24
N LEU A 529 -3.22 -25.64 -30.89
CA LEU A 529 -3.06 -27.00 -31.43
C LEU A 529 -3.02 -28.05 -30.31
N ILE A 530 -2.44 -27.73 -29.14
CA ILE A 530 -2.44 -28.58 -27.96
C ILE A 530 -3.86 -28.69 -27.37
N GLU A 531 -4.60 -27.59 -27.30
CA GLU A 531 -6.01 -27.61 -26.86
C GLU A 531 -6.88 -28.44 -27.83
N ASP A 532 -6.71 -28.25 -29.14
CA ASP A 532 -7.44 -28.97 -30.19
C ASP A 532 -7.13 -30.48 -30.21
N ALA A 533 -5.98 -30.91 -29.68
CA ALA A 533 -5.64 -32.32 -29.50
C ALA A 533 -6.55 -33.02 -28.49
N ASN A 534 -7.28 -32.25 -27.66
CA ASN A 534 -8.38 -32.71 -26.81
C ASN A 534 -8.01 -33.91 -25.90
N VAL A 535 -6.82 -33.85 -25.28
CA VAL A 535 -6.30 -34.88 -24.38
C VAL A 535 -6.79 -34.64 -22.95
N ALA A 536 -7.45 -35.63 -22.36
CA ALA A 536 -8.10 -35.51 -21.05
C ALA A 536 -7.12 -35.19 -19.89
N GLN A 537 -5.87 -35.63 -20.04
CA GLN A 537 -4.80 -35.42 -19.07
C GLN A 537 -4.24 -34.00 -19.08
N ILE A 538 -4.40 -33.24 -20.17
CA ILE A 538 -3.89 -31.88 -20.28
C ILE A 538 -4.83 -30.93 -19.55
N ASN A 539 -4.30 -30.22 -18.56
CA ASN A 539 -5.07 -29.27 -17.75
C ASN A 539 -4.85 -27.82 -18.20
N SER A 540 -3.60 -27.48 -18.53
CA SER A 540 -3.23 -26.11 -18.90
C SER A 540 -1.93 -26.12 -19.69
N THR A 541 -1.78 -25.13 -20.56
CA THR A 541 -0.52 -24.83 -21.25
C THR A 541 -0.08 -23.46 -20.82
N TYR A 542 1.15 -23.36 -20.31
CA TYR A 542 1.78 -22.10 -19.93
C TYR A 542 2.87 -21.80 -20.94
N THR A 543 2.80 -20.64 -21.58
CA THR A 543 3.90 -20.17 -22.43
C THR A 543 4.75 -19.17 -21.66
N ARG A 544 6.06 -19.19 -21.90
CA ARG A 544 6.98 -18.21 -21.30
C ARG A 544 6.61 -16.78 -21.63
N ALA A 545 6.20 -16.51 -22.86
CA ALA A 545 5.78 -15.18 -23.28
C ALA A 545 4.54 -14.70 -22.54
N GLU A 546 3.54 -15.57 -22.34
CA GLU A 546 2.36 -15.26 -21.54
C GLU A 546 2.74 -15.01 -20.08
N MET A 547 3.55 -15.87 -19.46
CA MET A 547 3.98 -15.70 -18.06
C MET A 547 4.76 -14.39 -17.87
N ILE A 548 5.72 -14.09 -18.76
CA ILE A 548 6.46 -12.82 -18.71
C ILE A 548 5.52 -11.63 -18.91
N GLY A 549 4.60 -11.70 -19.86
CA GLY A 549 3.61 -10.65 -20.13
C GLY A 549 2.70 -10.37 -18.93
N GLN A 550 2.12 -11.42 -18.34
CA GLN A 550 1.27 -11.33 -17.15
C GLN A 550 2.01 -10.71 -15.97
N MET A 551 3.24 -11.13 -15.73
CA MET A 551 4.04 -10.67 -14.59
C MET A 551 4.54 -9.24 -14.80
N GLN A 552 4.92 -8.86 -16.03
CA GLN A 552 5.19 -7.46 -16.36
C GLN A 552 3.95 -6.59 -16.12
N GLY A 553 2.77 -7.05 -16.51
CA GLY A 553 1.49 -6.38 -16.23
C GLY A 553 1.25 -6.14 -14.75
N MET A 554 1.42 -7.19 -13.94
CA MET A 554 1.25 -7.10 -12.50
C MET A 554 2.30 -6.19 -11.85
N LYS A 555 3.56 -6.24 -12.27
CA LYS A 555 4.60 -5.29 -11.86
C LYS A 555 4.18 -3.87 -12.14
N LEU A 556 3.73 -3.58 -13.35
CA LEU A 556 3.29 -2.24 -13.72
C LEU A 556 2.09 -1.80 -12.86
N ALA A 557 1.10 -2.67 -12.66
CA ALA A 557 -0.09 -2.37 -11.85
C ALA A 557 0.24 -2.09 -10.37
N ILE A 558 1.00 -2.99 -9.71
CA ILE A 558 1.41 -2.83 -8.30
C ILE A 558 2.23 -1.56 -8.14
N THR A 559 3.17 -1.33 -9.05
CA THR A 559 4.05 -0.16 -9.02
C THR A 559 3.26 1.13 -9.21
N TYR A 560 2.36 1.15 -10.20
CA TYR A 560 1.48 2.27 -10.48
C TYR A 560 0.67 2.66 -9.24
N LEU A 561 0.02 1.67 -8.64
CA LEU A 561 -0.78 1.83 -7.44
C LEU A 561 0.06 2.32 -6.26
N ALA A 562 1.22 1.69 -6.02
CA ALA A 562 2.09 2.04 -4.91
C ALA A 562 2.56 3.51 -4.99
N LEU A 563 2.97 3.96 -6.17
CA LEU A 563 3.40 5.34 -6.38
C LEU A 563 2.23 6.31 -6.25
N TYR A 564 1.13 6.02 -6.93
CA TYR A 564 -0.01 6.92 -7.03
C TYR A 564 -0.66 7.13 -5.66
N ILE A 565 -0.93 6.05 -4.93
CA ILE A 565 -1.49 6.13 -3.57
C ILE A 565 -0.55 6.93 -2.67
N GLY A 566 0.74 6.59 -2.65
CA GLY A 566 1.72 7.28 -1.82
C GLY A 566 1.80 8.78 -2.10
N LEU A 567 1.82 9.19 -3.37
CA LEU A 567 1.86 10.59 -3.79
C LEU A 567 0.59 11.35 -3.38
N VAL A 568 -0.60 10.78 -3.62
CA VAL A 568 -1.88 11.40 -3.24
C VAL A 568 -1.95 11.61 -1.72
N MET A 569 -1.51 10.63 -0.94
CA MET A 569 -1.48 10.76 0.53
C MET A 569 -0.52 11.86 0.98
N LEU A 570 0.66 11.99 0.37
CA LEU A 570 1.59 13.08 0.65
C LEU A 570 1.04 14.46 0.26
N LEU A 571 0.33 14.56 -0.86
CA LEU A 571 -0.35 15.78 -1.27
C LEU A 571 -1.48 16.14 -0.29
N ALA A 572 -2.24 15.16 0.20
CA ALA A 572 -3.26 15.35 1.23
C ALA A 572 -2.63 15.79 2.58
N VAL A 573 -1.46 15.29 2.92
CA VAL A 573 -0.69 15.76 4.09
C VAL A 573 -0.27 17.22 3.91
N ALA A 574 0.32 17.57 2.77
CA ALA A 574 0.75 18.93 2.46
C ALA A 574 -0.43 19.91 2.51
N ALA A 575 -1.57 19.51 1.94
CA ALA A 575 -2.84 20.21 1.99
C ALA A 575 -3.28 20.57 3.41
N ILE A 576 -3.38 19.55 4.28
CA ILE A 576 -3.82 19.70 5.67
C ILE A 576 -2.87 20.63 6.45
N LEU A 577 -1.56 20.43 6.27
CA LEU A 577 -0.55 21.23 6.94
C LEU A 577 -0.54 22.69 6.45
N ALA A 578 -0.79 22.95 5.16
CA ALA A 578 -0.90 24.30 4.59
C ALA A 578 -1.89 25.16 5.37
N ILE A 579 -3.10 24.62 5.51
CA ILE A 579 -4.22 25.31 6.12
C ILE A 579 -3.92 25.57 7.60
N GLN A 580 -3.38 24.58 8.30
CA GLN A 580 -3.07 24.70 9.72
C GLN A 580 -1.97 25.72 9.99
N LEU A 581 -0.89 25.69 9.22
CA LEU A 581 0.28 26.53 9.43
C LEU A 581 0.05 27.97 8.96
N LEU A 582 -0.70 28.16 7.88
CA LEU A 582 -1.11 29.49 7.45
C LEU A 582 -2.06 30.12 8.48
N SER A 583 -3.07 29.38 8.95
CA SER A 583 -3.97 29.89 9.99
C SER A 583 -3.20 30.17 11.29
N LEU A 584 -2.26 29.30 11.66
CA LEU A 584 -1.35 29.49 12.79
C LEU A 584 -0.57 30.80 12.73
N THR A 585 0.04 31.07 11.57
CA THR A 585 0.86 32.26 11.37
C THR A 585 0.00 33.51 11.45
N ILE A 586 -1.19 33.50 10.84
CA ILE A 586 -2.15 34.61 10.90
C ILE A 586 -2.62 34.87 12.35
N ASP A 587 -3.02 33.83 13.08
CA ASP A 587 -3.54 33.94 14.45
C ASP A 587 -2.46 34.39 15.45
N SER A 588 -1.19 34.11 15.16
CA SER A 588 -0.05 34.45 16.00
C SER A 588 0.57 35.81 15.69
N LEU A 589 0.24 36.40 14.55
CA LEU A 589 0.84 37.63 14.04
C LEU A 589 0.69 38.80 15.04
N LYS A 590 -0.47 38.91 15.70
CA LYS A 590 -0.69 39.88 16.79
C LYS A 590 0.31 39.71 17.95
N ARG A 591 0.62 38.47 18.33
CA ARG A 591 1.57 38.15 19.41
C ARG A 591 3.00 38.46 19.01
N TYR A 592 3.41 38.12 17.78
CA TYR A 592 4.72 38.48 17.23
C TYR A 592 4.94 40.00 17.15
N ARG A 593 3.90 40.76 16.78
CA ARG A 593 3.94 42.23 16.82
C ARG A 593 4.19 42.77 18.24
N MET A 594 3.51 42.22 19.25
CA MET A 594 3.75 42.64 20.64
C MET A 594 5.18 42.34 21.09
N LEU A 595 5.72 41.16 20.75
CA LEU A 595 7.11 40.82 21.05
C LEU A 595 8.10 41.77 20.38
N SER A 596 7.85 42.16 19.13
CA SER A 596 8.68 43.16 18.44
C SER A 596 8.63 44.52 19.14
N LYS A 597 7.45 44.96 19.60
CA LYS A 597 7.30 46.22 20.35
C LYS A 597 8.01 46.20 21.70
N ILE A 598 8.16 45.02 22.31
CA ILE A 598 8.89 44.81 23.57
C ILE A 598 10.42 44.72 23.32
N GLY A 599 10.88 44.77 22.06
CA GLY A 599 12.31 44.82 21.71
C GLY A 599 12.89 43.51 21.18
N CYS A 600 12.07 42.51 20.85
CA CYS A 600 12.57 41.31 20.19
C CYS A 600 12.91 41.58 18.72
N ASP A 601 14.15 41.27 18.31
CA ASP A 601 14.57 41.43 16.93
C ASP A 601 13.91 40.39 15.99
N THR A 602 13.96 40.67 14.68
CA THR A 602 13.39 39.77 13.65
C THR A 602 14.06 38.39 13.62
N ARG A 603 15.32 38.28 14.06
CA ARG A 603 16.05 37.00 14.17
C ARG A 603 15.49 36.12 15.29
N MET A 604 15.15 36.70 16.43
CA MET A 604 14.50 36.01 17.55
C MET A 604 13.10 35.54 17.16
N LEU A 605 12.31 36.39 16.51
CA LEU A 605 10.96 36.04 16.03
C LEU A 605 11.03 34.91 14.99
N SER A 606 11.93 35.00 14.01
CA SER A 606 12.09 33.97 12.97
C SER A 606 12.63 32.65 13.49
N ARG A 607 13.53 32.64 14.48
CA ARG A 607 13.95 31.41 15.17
C ARG A 607 12.82 30.77 15.98
N SER A 608 12.00 31.58 16.64
CA SER A 608 10.81 31.09 17.34
C SER A 608 9.82 30.48 16.35
N LEU A 609 9.54 31.17 15.25
CA LEU A 609 8.66 30.69 14.18
C LEU A 609 9.18 29.39 13.56
N PHE A 610 10.47 29.31 13.23
CA PHE A 610 11.09 28.09 12.70
C PHE A 610 10.85 26.91 13.63
N ALA A 611 11.18 27.06 14.93
CA ALA A 611 10.97 26.00 15.90
C ALA A 611 9.49 25.56 16.00
N GLN A 612 8.54 26.50 15.93
CA GLN A 612 7.11 26.16 15.95
C GLN A 612 6.69 25.33 14.74
N ILE A 613 7.09 25.77 13.54
CA ILE A 613 6.76 25.09 12.28
C ILE A 613 7.44 23.72 12.24
N THR A 614 8.74 23.64 12.54
CA THR A 614 9.49 22.37 12.52
C THR A 614 8.90 21.36 13.50
N ILE A 615 8.57 21.76 14.74
CA ILE A 615 7.94 20.83 15.71
C ILE A 615 6.58 20.36 15.19
N TYR A 616 5.79 21.24 14.58
CA TYR A 616 4.48 20.89 14.05
C TYR A 616 4.55 19.90 12.88
N PHE A 617 5.58 19.98 12.06
CA PHE A 617 5.87 19.03 10.98
C PHE A 617 6.44 17.72 11.50
N LEU A 618 7.39 17.78 12.44
CA LEU A 618 8.15 16.63 12.87
C LEU A 618 7.35 15.72 13.79
N LEU A 619 6.42 16.25 14.59
CA LEU A 619 5.60 15.45 15.51
C LEU A 619 4.73 14.39 14.79
N PRO A 620 3.90 14.73 13.78
CA PRO A 620 3.17 13.73 13.00
C PRO A 620 4.08 12.79 12.21
N LEU A 621 5.18 13.31 11.67
CA LEU A 621 6.13 12.51 10.89
C LEU A 621 6.79 11.43 11.76
N LEU A 622 7.25 11.76 12.97
CA LEU A 622 7.85 10.77 13.88
C LEU A 622 6.88 9.63 14.18
N VAL A 623 5.63 9.94 14.50
CA VAL A 623 4.63 8.92 14.81
C VAL A 623 4.31 8.08 13.56
N GLY A 624 4.17 8.71 12.39
CA GLY A 624 3.98 8.01 11.11
C GLY A 624 5.14 7.08 10.75
N VAL A 625 6.38 7.53 10.95
CA VAL A 625 7.60 6.72 10.75
C VAL A 625 7.64 5.56 11.75
N CYS A 626 7.28 5.76 13.02
CA CYS A 626 7.21 4.66 13.99
C CYS A 626 6.18 3.59 13.60
N HIS A 627 4.99 4.00 13.16
CA HIS A 627 3.97 3.06 12.65
C HIS A 627 4.48 2.30 11.42
N SER A 628 5.11 3.02 10.49
CA SER A 628 5.61 2.44 9.25
C SER A 628 6.75 1.48 9.52
N ALA A 629 7.72 1.86 10.34
CA ALA A 629 8.86 1.01 10.69
C ALA A 629 8.42 -0.29 11.35
N TRP A 630 7.46 -0.23 12.27
CA TRP A 630 6.92 -1.43 12.91
C TRP A 630 6.18 -2.32 11.91
N THR A 631 5.29 -1.74 11.10
CA THR A 631 4.49 -2.48 10.11
C THR A 631 5.38 -3.12 9.04
N ILE A 632 6.35 -2.37 8.51
CA ILE A 632 7.32 -2.85 7.52
C ILE A 632 8.22 -3.94 8.14
N SER A 633 8.63 -3.82 9.41
CA SER A 633 9.39 -4.88 10.08
C SER A 633 8.61 -6.19 10.16
N ILE A 634 7.31 -6.14 10.50
CA ILE A 634 6.47 -7.34 10.53
C ILE A 634 6.30 -7.88 9.12
N LEU A 635 6.00 -7.05 8.11
CA LEU A 635 5.88 -7.50 6.72
C LEU A 635 7.19 -8.12 6.21
N SER A 636 8.33 -7.53 6.58
CA SER A 636 9.64 -8.03 6.22
C SER A 636 9.86 -9.43 6.78
N GLU A 637 9.51 -9.68 8.04
CA GLU A 637 9.71 -11.00 8.69
C GLU A 637 8.68 -12.05 8.25
N THR A 638 7.42 -11.65 8.05
CA THR A 638 6.29 -12.59 7.85
C THR A 638 5.94 -12.85 6.39
N LEU A 639 6.24 -11.91 5.48
CA LEU A 639 5.91 -12.02 4.06
C LEU A 639 7.18 -12.04 3.22
N PHE A 640 7.96 -10.96 3.22
CA PHE A 640 9.04 -10.77 2.26
C PHE A 640 10.26 -11.68 2.47
N LYS A 641 10.59 -12.02 3.73
CA LYS A 641 11.69 -12.93 4.04
C LYS A 641 11.47 -14.33 3.48
N ALA A 642 10.23 -14.81 3.42
CA ALA A 642 9.91 -16.12 2.83
C ALA A 642 10.22 -16.18 1.33
N PHE A 643 10.30 -15.03 0.66
CA PHE A 643 10.60 -14.92 -0.76
C PHE A 643 11.98 -14.27 -1.02
N GLY A 644 12.86 -14.19 -0.01
CA GLY A 644 14.20 -13.61 -0.18
C GLY A 644 14.24 -12.11 -0.47
N VAL A 645 13.12 -11.41 -0.35
CA VAL A 645 13.01 -10.00 -0.75
C VAL A 645 13.58 -9.07 0.33
N ASN A 646 14.63 -8.34 -0.02
CA ASN A 646 15.21 -7.31 0.83
C ASN A 646 14.53 -5.95 0.64
N LEU A 647 13.76 -5.50 1.64
CA LEU A 647 13.07 -4.21 1.61
C LEU A 647 13.95 -2.99 1.89
N LEU A 648 15.22 -3.16 2.28
CA LEU A 648 16.07 -2.02 2.62
C LEU A 648 16.18 -0.97 1.50
N PRO A 649 16.39 -1.33 0.22
CA PRO A 649 16.44 -0.36 -0.88
C PRO A 649 15.12 0.39 -1.04
N THR A 650 13.99 -0.30 -0.96
CA THR A 650 12.65 0.29 -1.15
C THR A 650 12.29 1.23 0.00
N ILE A 651 12.68 0.90 1.23
CA ILE A 651 12.57 1.76 2.41
C ILE A 651 13.40 3.04 2.23
N LEU A 652 14.66 2.93 1.78
CA LEU A 652 15.54 4.08 1.58
C LEU A 652 15.00 5.01 0.49
N MET A 653 14.48 4.45 -0.60
CA MET A 653 13.84 5.22 -1.66
C MET A 653 12.58 5.94 -1.15
N SER A 654 11.70 5.25 -0.43
CA SER A 654 10.50 5.83 0.19
C SER A 654 10.87 6.96 1.16
N ALA A 655 11.89 6.76 2.00
CA ALA A 655 12.42 7.79 2.89
C ALA A 655 12.96 9.00 2.12
N GLY A 656 13.67 8.78 1.02
CA GLY A 656 14.14 9.83 0.12
C GLY A 656 13.00 10.67 -0.45
N LEU A 657 11.97 10.02 -0.98
CA LEU A 657 10.79 10.67 -1.55
C LEU A 657 10.04 11.51 -0.49
N VAL A 658 9.84 10.95 0.71
CA VAL A 658 9.24 11.67 1.83
C VAL A 658 10.08 12.88 2.24
N VAL A 659 11.41 12.73 2.33
CA VAL A 659 12.31 13.86 2.66
C VAL A 659 12.22 14.97 1.61
N VAL A 660 12.20 14.62 0.32
CA VAL A 660 12.10 15.61 -0.77
C VAL A 660 10.76 16.33 -0.73
N ILE A 661 9.64 15.60 -0.72
CA ILE A 661 8.31 16.21 -0.80
C ILE A 661 7.95 16.91 0.51
N TYR A 662 8.03 16.21 1.64
CA TYR A 662 7.64 16.72 2.95
C TYR A 662 8.63 17.79 3.47
N GLY A 663 9.92 17.58 3.26
CA GLY A 663 10.97 18.53 3.62
C GLY A 663 10.94 19.79 2.74
N GLY A 664 10.76 19.65 1.43
CA GLY A 664 10.53 20.78 0.53
C GLY A 664 9.32 21.61 0.95
N TYR A 665 8.23 20.94 1.32
CA TYR A 665 7.02 21.60 1.80
C TYR A 665 7.21 22.34 3.14
N LEU A 666 7.99 21.79 4.07
CA LEU A 666 8.41 22.45 5.31
C LEU A 666 9.16 23.76 5.02
N LEU A 667 10.12 23.73 4.09
CA LEU A 667 10.91 24.91 3.72
C LEU A 667 10.03 26.01 3.12
N ILE A 668 9.18 25.66 2.14
CA ILE A 668 8.23 26.61 1.53
C ILE A 668 7.36 27.25 2.62
N THR A 669 6.78 26.43 3.50
CA THR A 669 5.90 26.91 4.57
C THR A 669 6.62 27.85 5.54
N TYR A 670 7.87 27.54 5.88
CA TYR A 670 8.69 28.41 6.72
C TYR A 670 8.94 29.76 6.06
N PHE A 671 9.35 29.80 4.79
CA PHE A 671 9.66 31.05 4.10
C PHE A 671 8.41 31.93 3.91
N VAL A 672 7.28 31.34 3.54
CA VAL A 672 5.99 32.06 3.44
C VAL A 672 5.61 32.64 4.80
N SER A 673 5.64 31.83 5.86
CA SER A 673 5.27 32.28 7.21
C SER A 673 6.21 33.35 7.74
N ARG A 674 7.52 33.21 7.48
CA ARG A 674 8.53 34.21 7.85
C ARG A 674 8.27 35.53 7.15
N SER A 675 7.97 35.50 5.85
CA SER A 675 7.62 36.71 5.09
C SER A 675 6.43 37.43 5.71
N MET A 676 5.36 36.71 6.03
CA MET A 676 4.16 37.27 6.68
C MET A 676 4.47 37.91 8.04
N VAL A 677 5.29 37.26 8.87
CA VAL A 677 5.65 37.81 10.19
C VAL A 677 6.55 39.04 10.04
N VAL A 678 7.54 39.01 9.15
CA VAL A 678 8.47 40.13 8.94
C VAL A 678 7.76 41.35 8.35
N GLN A 679 6.95 41.17 7.31
CA GLN A 679 6.13 42.24 6.73
C GLN A 679 5.11 42.76 7.74
N GLY A 680 4.42 41.85 8.42
CA GLY A 680 3.40 42.20 9.40
C GLY A 680 3.92 42.96 10.62
N VAL A 681 5.20 42.80 10.97
CA VAL A 681 5.89 43.59 12.00
C VAL A 681 6.35 44.95 11.47
N ARG A 682 6.76 45.04 10.19
CA ARG A 682 7.24 46.29 9.55
C ARG A 682 6.14 47.28 9.18
N GLU A 683 4.96 46.83 8.74
CA GLU A 683 3.90 47.71 8.22
C GLU A 683 3.29 48.70 9.23
N ARG A 684 3.63 48.62 10.52
CA ARG A 684 3.09 49.52 11.58
C ARG A 684 4.06 49.78 12.75
N ALA A 685 5.36 49.59 12.52
CA ALA A 685 6.39 50.25 13.31
C ALA A 685 6.52 51.69 12.78
#